data_AF-G4YG33-F1
#
_entry.id   AF-G4YG33-F1
#
_cell.length_a   1.000
_cell.length_b   1.000
_cell.length_c   1.000
_cell.angle_alpha   90.00
_cell.angle_beta   90.00
_cell.angle_gamma   90.00
#
_symmetry.space_group_name_H-M   'P 1'
#
loop_
_entity.id
_entity.type
_entity.pdbx_description
1 polymer ?
#
loop_
_entity_poly.entity_id
_entity_poly.type
_entity_poly.pdbx_seq_one_letter_code
_entity_poly.pdbx_strand_id
1 'polypeptide(L)'
;MAAQEPVKRPRLSAWKVLAVLSLLVLLTPVWIAYGCLGALLTLPSRTIAKTGLHFLAVLGLWLLFQVFLTDVEGGTDDKWTKLALAGWLVALLLAQRKLDQLLVFHLSQKPEERRMDIVGSMLLATFAIGAASLWRPSIDNFEDLSKHYDVWEYVNELMVEALEGWRKELKFDKFYLGGHSMGAMFATSYAVKYPGHVEHLALISPAGVGHPPTSKKLPLGLRVFRSIWNLRLTPMSVARYAGPFGPRLLRFSTSVRVGVMPETSCIRRGLIPQDALAAYWYNNWALEKSGEIAMHSHLLPGVFAKRPLCEMLTPESIEIPITFIYGGGPDWMSSSHGEKVAKAFEGKQTVEVLLVPGAGHQLFMDNAPAFNELLLAALLRYGAEAVLLAAGVATEGRLWHWVPASYSKLEEAERKILTRAIPTPFEMKKVAQLGTVVVPCSDEKKRVNAKNLVLIHGFAGGNAVWAMNLEKLSQHFNVYAVEWIGVGRSDRPDFNFKDYDSANDFIVGSFENWQKEMKLEQFDLCGHSMGHLVLASPAGMPHPPPPPDPSTEEGKIANRSWLRRMVFSAWENGVTPMSLARFVGPYGPKLVHNVVHRRASFMSEGSAMRDGRVDLTELAEYIYHNWALKPSGERAMTTHLAPGAHAIRPLVDQLLPEKVKMPLTFIYGEYDWMDYRHGQGIVERFQEKNRAAELYRVPNGGHQMFLENPDDFSRILIESLDK
;
A
#
# COMPACT_ATOMS: atom_id res chain seq x y z
N MET A 1 86.44 38.54 27.08
CA MET A 1 85.46 38.84 26.01
C MET A 1 84.86 37.53 25.51
N ALA A 2 83.60 37.27 25.81
CA ALA A 2 82.79 36.26 25.14
C ALA A 2 81.48 36.96 24.77
N ALA A 3 81.35 37.38 23.52
CA ALA A 3 80.19 38.13 23.06
C ALA A 3 79.01 37.18 22.81
N GLN A 4 77.85 37.48 23.39
CA GLN A 4 76.61 36.78 23.07
C GLN A 4 76.17 37.12 21.64
N GLU A 5 76.00 36.12 20.79
CA GLU A 5 75.50 36.34 19.43
C GLU A 5 74.01 36.78 19.42
N PRO A 6 73.59 37.63 18.46
CA PRO A 6 72.25 38.19 18.44
C PRO A 6 71.17 37.20 17.98
N VAL A 7 70.01 37.25 18.66
CA VAL A 7 68.84 36.43 18.36
C VAL A 7 68.32 36.72 16.93
N LYS A 8 68.46 35.74 16.03
CA LYS A 8 67.93 35.80 14.66
C LYS A 8 66.40 35.71 14.68
N ARG A 9 65.71 36.78 14.28
CA ARG A 9 64.26 36.72 13.97
C ARG A 9 64.01 35.74 12.81
N PRO A 10 62.97 34.89 12.86
CA PRO A 10 62.69 33.92 11.81
C PRO A 10 62.32 34.64 10.50
N ARG A 11 63.10 34.42 9.45
CA ARG A 11 62.75 34.88 8.09
C ARG A 11 61.57 34.05 7.57
N LEU A 12 60.42 34.69 7.37
CA LEU A 12 59.33 34.13 6.57
C LEU A 12 59.85 33.89 5.14
N SER A 13 59.80 32.66 4.67
CA SER A 13 60.21 32.32 3.31
C SER A 13 59.26 32.98 2.31
N ALA A 14 59.81 33.52 1.20
CA ALA A 14 59.02 34.19 0.17
C ALA A 14 57.86 33.32 -0.35
N TRP A 15 58.07 32.00 -0.43
CA TRP A 15 57.03 31.02 -0.76
C TRP A 15 55.83 30.98 0.19
N LYS A 16 55.98 31.26 1.49
CA LYS A 16 54.86 31.34 2.43
C LYS A 16 54.08 32.65 2.27
N VAL A 17 54.76 33.75 1.94
CA VAL A 17 54.11 35.02 1.61
C VAL A 17 53.36 34.91 0.28
N LEU A 18 53.97 34.30 -0.74
CA LEU A 18 53.33 33.97 -2.01
C LEU A 18 52.13 33.04 -1.80
N ALA A 19 52.25 31.95 -1.04
CA ALA A 19 51.13 31.04 -0.77
C ALA A 19 49.95 31.75 -0.08
N VAL A 20 50.20 32.65 0.87
CA VAL A 20 49.14 33.43 1.54
C VAL A 20 48.53 34.48 0.60
N LEU A 21 49.33 35.15 -0.23
CA LEU A 21 48.82 36.09 -1.25
C LEU A 21 48.01 35.37 -2.33
N SER A 22 48.48 34.21 -2.82
CA SER A 22 47.73 33.34 -3.74
C SER A 22 46.43 32.83 -3.11
N LEU A 23 46.43 32.48 -1.82
CA LEU A 23 45.22 32.09 -1.11
C LEU A 23 44.23 33.26 -0.97
N LEU A 24 44.73 34.48 -0.69
CA LEU A 24 43.91 35.70 -0.66
C LEU A 24 43.34 36.02 -2.04
N VAL A 25 44.13 35.90 -3.11
CA VAL A 25 43.66 36.08 -4.50
C VAL A 25 42.62 35.01 -4.89
N LEU A 26 42.83 33.75 -4.51
CA LEU A 26 41.86 32.65 -4.71
C LEU A 26 40.56 32.83 -3.90
N LEU A 27 40.63 33.48 -2.74
CA LEU A 27 39.45 33.79 -1.92
C LEU A 27 38.77 35.12 -2.32
N THR A 28 39.45 36.01 -3.03
CA THR A 28 38.90 37.31 -3.45
C THR A 28 37.56 37.18 -4.21
N PRO A 29 37.37 36.21 -5.15
CA PRO A 29 36.07 35.98 -5.78
C PRO A 29 34.97 35.56 -4.80
N VAL A 30 35.30 34.81 -3.73
CA VAL A 30 34.34 34.40 -2.71
C VAL A 30 33.88 35.61 -1.89
N TRP A 31 34.81 36.49 -1.51
CA TRP A 31 34.49 37.72 -0.78
C TRP A 31 33.72 38.74 -1.64
N ILE A 32 34.07 38.87 -2.93
CA ILE A 32 33.30 39.68 -3.89
C ILE A 32 31.90 39.10 -4.08
N ALA A 33 31.76 37.79 -4.28
CA ALA A 33 30.45 37.13 -4.39
C ALA A 33 29.60 37.33 -3.13
N TYR A 34 30.19 37.23 -1.93
CA TYR A 34 29.49 37.46 -0.67
C TYR A 34 29.07 38.93 -0.47
N GLY A 35 29.94 39.88 -0.83
CA GLY A 35 29.65 41.32 -0.81
C GLY A 35 28.56 41.71 -1.80
N CYS A 36 28.63 41.20 -3.04
CA CYS A 36 27.59 41.39 -4.05
C CYS A 36 26.27 40.72 -3.65
N LEU A 37 26.27 39.54 -3.03
CA LEU A 37 25.05 38.94 -2.45
C LEU A 37 24.46 39.82 -1.33
N GLY A 38 25.31 40.37 -0.46
CA GLY A 38 24.90 41.30 0.60
C GLY A 38 24.21 42.55 0.03
N ALA A 39 24.77 43.15 -1.03
CA ALA A 39 24.18 44.29 -1.72
C ALA A 39 22.92 43.93 -2.55
N LEU A 40 22.80 42.70 -3.06
CA LEU A 40 21.59 42.22 -3.72
C LEU A 40 20.42 42.03 -2.74
N LEU A 41 20.70 41.71 -1.47
CA LEU A 41 19.68 41.51 -0.43
C LEU A 41 19.09 42.81 0.13
N THR A 42 19.64 43.99 -0.20
CA THR A 42 19.08 45.30 0.19
C THR A 42 18.18 45.92 -0.89
N LEU A 43 18.01 45.25 -2.04
CA LEU A 43 17.20 45.75 -3.16
C LEU A 43 15.74 45.25 -3.14
N PRO A 44 14.78 45.97 -3.77
CA PRO A 44 13.40 45.51 -3.88
C PRO A 44 13.24 44.20 -4.65
N SER A 45 12.29 43.36 -4.22
CA SER A 45 12.11 41.96 -4.67
C SER A 45 12.02 41.76 -6.20
N ARG A 46 11.30 42.62 -6.92
CA ARG A 46 11.18 42.56 -8.39
C ARG A 46 12.51 42.83 -9.12
N THR A 47 13.42 43.59 -8.51
CA THR A 47 14.75 43.86 -9.05
C THR A 47 15.70 42.69 -8.81
N ILE A 48 15.59 42.01 -7.66
CA ILE A 48 16.41 40.83 -7.33
C ILE A 48 16.23 39.72 -8.39
N ALA A 49 14.99 39.43 -8.80
CA ALA A 49 14.71 38.36 -9.76
C ALA A 49 15.34 38.60 -11.15
N LYS A 50 15.28 39.83 -11.67
CA LYS A 50 15.89 40.17 -12.96
C LYS A 50 17.41 40.34 -12.86
N THR A 51 17.89 41.13 -11.91
CA THR A 51 19.32 41.47 -11.81
C THR A 51 20.15 40.30 -11.30
N GLY A 52 19.62 39.48 -10.39
CA GLY A 52 20.29 38.28 -9.91
C GLY A 52 20.49 37.22 -10.98
N LEU A 53 19.50 37.02 -11.87
CA LEU A 53 19.60 36.06 -12.97
C LEU A 53 20.65 36.49 -14.02
N HIS A 54 20.69 37.79 -14.36
CA HIS A 54 21.73 38.34 -15.24
C HIS A 54 23.12 38.28 -14.60
N PHE A 55 23.23 38.57 -13.30
CA PHE A 55 24.49 38.45 -12.56
C PHE A 55 25.02 37.01 -12.57
N LEU A 56 24.16 36.02 -12.33
CA LEU A 56 24.52 34.60 -12.41
C LEU A 56 24.89 34.16 -13.84
N ALA A 57 24.20 34.67 -14.86
CA ALA A 57 24.54 34.38 -16.26
C ALA A 57 25.89 34.99 -16.68
N VAL A 58 26.17 36.23 -16.29
CA VAL A 58 27.47 36.90 -16.53
C VAL A 58 28.60 36.22 -15.76
N LEU A 59 28.37 35.85 -14.49
CA LEU A 59 29.34 35.10 -13.69
C LEU A 59 29.62 33.72 -14.31
N GLY A 60 28.59 33.01 -14.79
CA GLY A 60 28.72 31.73 -15.48
C GLY A 60 29.46 31.83 -16.82
N LEU A 61 29.18 32.86 -17.63
CA LEU A 61 29.91 33.14 -18.88
C LEU A 61 31.37 33.51 -18.63
N TRP A 62 31.65 34.32 -17.61
CA TRP A 62 33.01 34.66 -17.21
C TRP A 62 33.79 33.44 -16.69
N LEU A 63 33.15 32.55 -15.94
CA LEU A 63 33.73 31.28 -15.49
C LEU A 63 34.00 30.31 -16.65
N LEU A 64 33.06 30.18 -17.60
CA LEU A 64 33.29 29.41 -18.83
C LEU A 64 34.47 29.96 -19.64
N PHE A 65 34.61 31.29 -19.74
CA PHE A 65 35.73 31.93 -20.42
C PHE A 65 37.07 31.69 -19.71
N GLN A 66 37.11 31.68 -18.38
CA GLN A 66 38.30 31.32 -17.60
C GLN A 66 38.70 29.86 -17.80
N VAL A 67 37.74 28.92 -17.77
CA VAL A 67 37.99 27.50 -18.05
C VAL A 67 38.55 27.30 -19.46
N PHE A 68 37.97 28.00 -20.45
CA PHE A 68 38.43 27.95 -21.84
C PHE A 68 39.85 28.50 -22.01
N LEU A 69 40.23 29.54 -21.25
CA LEU A 69 41.61 30.08 -21.26
C LEU A 69 42.61 29.12 -20.60
N THR A 70 42.23 28.40 -19.54
CA THR A 70 43.12 27.42 -18.89
C THR A 70 43.36 26.14 -19.71
N ASP A 71 42.54 25.87 -20.74
CA ASP A 71 42.69 24.70 -21.62
C ASP A 71 43.59 24.99 -22.85
N VAL A 72 43.96 26.26 -23.08
CA VAL A 72 44.73 26.69 -24.26
C VAL A 72 46.25 26.52 -24.08
N GLU A 73 46.77 26.49 -22.85
CA GLU A 73 48.20 26.30 -22.56
C GLU A 73 48.52 24.96 -21.85
N GLY A 74 48.19 23.86 -22.52
CA GLY A 74 49.06 22.69 -22.58
C GLY A 74 49.46 21.96 -21.29
N GLY A 75 48.55 21.15 -20.74
CA GLY A 75 48.93 19.82 -20.25
C GLY A 75 49.19 19.62 -18.75
N THR A 76 48.67 18.48 -18.26
CA THR A 76 48.96 17.78 -16.99
C THR A 76 48.39 18.33 -15.67
N ASP A 77 47.46 17.54 -15.11
CA ASP A 77 47.35 17.07 -13.72
C ASP A 77 47.59 18.02 -12.51
N ASP A 78 47.50 19.34 -12.65
CA ASP A 78 47.72 20.23 -11.51
C ASP A 78 46.64 20.10 -10.42
N LYS A 79 47.11 19.87 -9.18
CA LYS A 79 46.28 19.84 -7.97
C LYS A 79 45.62 21.19 -7.71
N TRP A 80 46.21 22.31 -8.12
CA TRP A 80 45.61 23.63 -7.92
C TRP A 80 44.35 23.84 -8.76
N THR A 81 44.34 23.38 -10.02
CA THR A 81 43.15 23.39 -10.87
C THR A 81 42.02 22.55 -10.25
N LYS A 82 42.35 21.38 -9.68
CA LYS A 82 41.39 20.53 -8.96
C LYS A 82 40.88 21.17 -7.66
N LEU A 83 41.75 21.87 -6.91
CA LEU A 83 41.36 22.59 -5.68
C LEU A 83 40.46 23.79 -5.99
N ALA A 84 40.77 24.54 -7.05
CA ALA A 84 39.94 25.63 -7.54
C ALA A 84 38.56 25.09 -7.96
N LEU A 85 38.51 24.05 -8.79
CA LEU A 85 37.26 23.37 -9.18
C LEU A 85 36.44 22.91 -7.96
N ALA A 86 37.07 22.36 -6.91
CA ALA A 86 36.39 22.00 -5.68
C ALA A 86 35.81 23.21 -4.92
N GLY A 87 36.55 24.32 -4.84
CA GLY A 87 36.06 25.58 -4.27
C GLY A 87 34.88 26.17 -5.06
N TRP A 88 34.95 26.12 -6.40
CA TRP A 88 33.84 26.51 -7.29
C TRP A 88 32.62 25.60 -7.15
N LEU A 89 32.81 24.29 -6.95
CA LEU A 89 31.72 23.34 -6.69
C LEU A 89 30.97 23.68 -5.40
N VAL A 90 31.70 24.01 -4.33
CA VAL A 90 31.10 24.44 -3.05
C VAL A 90 30.36 25.77 -3.22
N ALA A 91 30.91 26.73 -3.97
CA ALA A 91 30.22 27.99 -4.28
C ALA A 91 28.91 27.77 -5.07
N LEU A 92 28.92 26.87 -6.06
CA LEU A 92 27.73 26.47 -6.83
C LEU A 92 26.68 25.78 -5.96
N LEU A 93 27.08 24.86 -5.07
CA LEU A 93 26.17 24.18 -4.14
C LEU A 93 25.56 25.14 -3.11
N LEU A 94 26.32 26.13 -2.63
CA LEU A 94 25.82 27.18 -1.76
C LEU A 94 24.87 28.15 -2.49
N ALA A 95 25.18 28.48 -3.75
CA ALA A 95 24.28 29.25 -4.61
C ALA A 95 22.98 28.49 -4.89
N GLN A 96 23.04 27.19 -5.15
CA GLN A 96 21.87 26.33 -5.35
C GLN A 96 21.03 26.22 -4.07
N ARG A 97 21.64 26.05 -2.89
CA ARG A 97 20.94 26.08 -1.60
C ARG A 97 20.25 27.43 -1.33
N LYS A 98 20.85 28.55 -1.77
CA LYS A 98 20.21 29.87 -1.74
C LYS A 98 19.10 30.02 -2.79
N LEU A 99 19.25 29.38 -3.95
CA LEU A 99 18.23 29.32 -5.01
C LEU A 99 17.00 28.54 -4.53
N ASP A 100 17.19 27.43 -3.81
CA ASP A 100 16.10 26.66 -3.19
C ASP A 100 15.35 27.49 -2.14
N GLN A 101 16.08 28.26 -1.31
CA GLN A 101 15.46 29.21 -0.37
C GLN A 101 14.68 30.32 -1.08
N LEU A 102 15.20 30.84 -2.20
CA LEU A 102 14.51 31.81 -3.04
C LEU A 102 13.29 31.20 -3.74
N LEU A 103 13.36 29.96 -4.21
CA LEU A 103 12.25 29.20 -4.81
C LEU A 103 11.13 28.97 -3.80
N VAL A 104 11.46 28.55 -2.57
CA VAL A 104 10.47 28.41 -1.47
C VAL A 104 9.84 29.77 -1.14
N PHE A 105 10.63 30.85 -1.12
CA PHE A 105 10.12 32.22 -0.94
C PHE A 105 9.26 32.71 -2.12
N HIS A 106 9.54 32.29 -3.35
CA HIS A 106 8.75 32.66 -4.54
C HIS A 106 7.46 31.83 -4.66
N LEU A 107 7.50 30.55 -4.27
CA LEU A 107 6.34 29.66 -4.28
C LEU A 107 5.32 30.01 -3.19
N SER A 108 5.72 30.72 -2.13
CA SER A 108 4.84 31.27 -1.10
C SER A 108 4.20 32.62 -1.46
N GLN A 109 4.59 33.24 -2.58
CA GLN A 109 3.95 34.46 -3.10
C GLN A 109 2.67 34.14 -3.89
N LYS A 110 1.76 35.14 -3.96
CA LYS A 110 0.43 35.01 -4.59
C LYS A 110 0.52 34.60 -6.07
N PRO A 111 -0.53 33.94 -6.64
CA PRO A 111 -0.42 33.24 -7.93
C PRO A 111 -0.14 34.11 -9.16
N GLU A 112 -0.28 35.43 -9.04
CA GLU A 112 -0.57 36.34 -10.16
C GLU A 112 0.68 36.85 -10.89
N GLU A 113 1.89 36.52 -10.40
CA GLU A 113 3.18 36.89 -11.03
C GLU A 113 3.88 35.72 -11.77
N ARG A 114 3.26 34.53 -11.87
CA ARG A 114 3.91 33.33 -12.43
C ARG A 114 3.82 33.26 -13.97
N ARG A 115 4.90 33.59 -14.66
CA ARG A 115 5.21 33.07 -16.01
C ARG A 115 6.50 32.26 -15.97
N MET A 116 6.47 31.06 -16.53
CA MET A 116 7.56 30.09 -16.46
C MET A 116 8.45 30.18 -17.71
N ASP A 117 9.76 30.39 -17.52
CA ASP A 117 10.72 30.40 -18.63
C ASP A 117 11.08 28.96 -19.05
N ILE A 118 10.59 28.59 -20.23
CA ILE A 118 10.77 27.28 -20.84
C ILE A 118 12.22 27.08 -21.31
N VAL A 119 12.92 28.13 -21.71
CA VAL A 119 14.28 28.05 -22.26
C VAL A 119 15.30 27.79 -21.14
N GLY A 120 15.22 28.53 -20.04
CA GLY A 120 16.06 28.29 -18.86
C GLY A 120 15.88 26.87 -18.28
N SER A 121 14.65 26.35 -18.34
CA SER A 121 14.32 24.99 -17.87
C SER A 121 14.97 23.89 -18.73
N MET A 122 15.07 24.07 -20.04
CA MET A 122 15.73 23.11 -20.94
C MET A 122 17.26 23.13 -20.79
N LEU A 123 17.86 24.31 -20.60
CA LEU A 123 19.31 24.44 -20.34
C LEU A 123 19.71 23.73 -19.03
N LEU A 124 18.90 23.84 -17.98
CA LEU A 124 19.15 23.17 -16.70
C LEU A 124 19.14 21.63 -16.82
N ALA A 125 18.25 21.08 -17.65
CA ALA A 125 18.18 19.64 -17.91
C ALA A 125 19.43 19.13 -18.64
N THR A 126 19.92 19.86 -19.65
CA THR A 126 21.18 19.53 -20.35
C THR A 126 22.38 19.59 -19.40
N PHE A 127 22.41 20.55 -18.47
CA PHE A 127 23.45 20.66 -17.45
C PHE A 127 23.42 19.51 -16.44
N ALA A 128 22.23 19.06 -16.02
CA ALA A 128 22.05 17.91 -15.13
C ALA A 128 22.52 16.59 -15.78
N ILE A 129 22.29 16.42 -17.09
CA ILE A 129 22.78 15.28 -17.86
C ILE A 129 24.32 15.28 -17.93
N GLY A 130 24.95 16.45 -18.13
CA GLY A 130 26.41 16.60 -18.10
C GLY A 130 27.04 16.41 -16.71
N ALA A 131 26.35 16.83 -15.66
CA ALA A 131 26.81 16.62 -14.28
C ALA A 131 26.74 15.14 -13.86
N ALA A 132 25.72 14.41 -14.29
CA ALA A 132 25.57 12.98 -14.01
C ALA A 132 26.71 12.12 -14.60
N SER A 133 27.28 12.50 -15.75
CA SER A 133 28.43 11.81 -16.34
C SER A 133 29.78 12.11 -15.68
N LEU A 134 29.87 13.14 -14.82
CA LEU A 134 31.08 13.51 -14.08
C LEU A 134 31.07 13.05 -12.61
N TRP A 135 29.96 12.51 -12.12
CA TRP A 135 29.81 12.16 -10.70
C TRP A 135 30.21 10.72 -10.37
N ARG A 136 31.51 10.49 -10.12
CA ARG A 136 32.03 9.30 -9.42
C ARG A 136 32.37 9.66 -7.97
N PRO A 137 31.44 9.42 -7.02
CA PRO A 137 31.88 8.87 -5.73
C PRO A 137 30.82 7.91 -5.11
N SER A 138 30.88 6.63 -5.47
CA SER A 138 30.32 5.51 -4.66
C SER A 138 30.86 4.13 -5.08
N ILE A 139 31.95 4.09 -5.84
CA ILE A 139 32.44 2.86 -6.50
C ILE A 139 33.47 2.12 -5.64
N ASP A 140 34.28 2.86 -4.88
CA ASP A 140 35.50 2.32 -4.25
C ASP A 140 35.20 1.22 -3.22
N ASN A 141 34.16 1.37 -2.40
CA ASN A 141 33.73 0.33 -1.43
C ASN A 141 33.31 -0.99 -2.09
N PHE A 142 32.82 -0.98 -3.33
CA PHE A 142 32.36 -2.21 -4.00
C PHE A 142 33.46 -2.83 -4.87
N GLU A 143 34.33 -2.02 -5.48
CA GLU A 143 35.51 -2.54 -6.17
C GLU A 143 36.49 -3.19 -5.20
N ASP A 144 36.70 -2.64 -4.00
CA ASP A 144 37.55 -3.29 -2.98
C ASP A 144 36.93 -4.56 -2.39
N LEU A 145 35.61 -4.61 -2.16
CA LEU A 145 34.94 -5.88 -1.81
C LEU A 145 35.14 -6.95 -2.90
N SER A 146 35.01 -6.56 -4.18
CA SER A 146 35.13 -7.49 -5.31
C SER A 146 36.53 -8.03 -5.58
N LYS A 147 37.56 -7.42 -4.97
CA LYS A 147 38.94 -7.92 -4.99
C LYS A 147 39.21 -8.97 -3.91
N HIS A 148 38.36 -9.05 -2.88
CA HIS A 148 38.60 -9.87 -1.68
C HIS A 148 37.58 -11.02 -1.51
N TYR A 149 36.43 -10.97 -2.18
CA TYR A 149 35.39 -12.00 -2.12
C TYR A 149 34.85 -12.31 -3.52
N ASP A 150 34.49 -13.57 -3.78
CA ASP A 150 33.66 -13.89 -4.96
C ASP A 150 32.25 -13.33 -4.75
N VAL A 151 32.01 -12.15 -5.35
CA VAL A 151 30.73 -11.44 -5.31
C VAL A 151 29.60 -12.26 -5.94
N TRP A 152 29.91 -13.25 -6.79
CA TRP A 152 28.90 -14.19 -7.27
C TRP A 152 28.41 -15.06 -6.11
N GLU A 153 29.31 -15.74 -5.39
CA GLU A 153 28.96 -16.62 -4.27
C GLU A 153 28.19 -15.89 -3.18
N TYR A 154 28.72 -14.76 -2.70
CA TYR A 154 28.10 -14.00 -1.62
C TYR A 154 26.66 -13.56 -1.97
N VAL A 155 26.43 -13.10 -3.21
CA VAL A 155 25.09 -12.67 -3.62
C VAL A 155 24.18 -13.84 -3.97
N ASN A 156 24.72 -14.95 -4.50
CA ASN A 156 23.98 -16.19 -4.74
C ASN A 156 23.49 -16.78 -3.40
N GLU A 157 24.38 -16.90 -2.42
CA GLU A 157 24.06 -17.37 -1.07
C GLU A 157 23.02 -16.47 -0.40
N LEU A 158 23.19 -15.14 -0.43
CA LEU A 158 22.21 -14.20 0.13
C LEU A 158 20.79 -14.40 -0.45
N MET A 159 20.68 -14.67 -1.75
CA MET A 159 19.39 -14.89 -2.43
C MET A 159 18.81 -16.28 -2.13
N VAL A 160 19.65 -17.31 -2.05
CA VAL A 160 19.25 -18.69 -1.73
C VAL A 160 18.85 -18.84 -0.27
N GLU A 161 19.55 -18.21 0.68
CA GLU A 161 19.17 -18.20 2.10
C GLU A 161 17.88 -17.40 2.33
N ALA A 162 17.63 -16.33 1.57
CA ALA A 162 16.36 -15.61 1.63
C ALA A 162 15.17 -16.49 1.18
N LEU A 163 15.36 -17.33 0.16
CA LEU A 163 14.38 -18.34 -0.26
C LEU A 163 14.18 -19.43 0.80
N GLU A 164 15.24 -19.85 1.48
CA GLU A 164 15.14 -20.85 2.56
C GLU A 164 14.46 -20.29 3.82
N GLY A 165 14.75 -19.04 4.19
CA GLY A 165 14.03 -18.34 5.25
C GLY A 165 12.54 -18.20 4.94
N TRP A 166 12.18 -17.91 3.68
CA TRP A 166 10.81 -17.88 3.20
C TRP A 166 10.12 -19.24 3.28
N ARG A 167 10.78 -20.34 2.86
CA ARG A 167 10.25 -21.71 3.00
C ARG A 167 9.95 -22.06 4.46
N LYS A 168 10.90 -21.76 5.37
CA LYS A 168 10.77 -22.00 6.81
C LYS A 168 9.58 -21.25 7.42
N GLU A 169 9.41 -19.98 7.06
CA GLU A 169 8.29 -19.15 7.55
C GLU A 169 6.93 -19.68 7.07
N LEU A 170 6.85 -20.15 5.82
CA LEU A 170 5.64 -20.79 5.27
C LEU A 170 5.44 -22.24 5.72
N LYS A 171 6.41 -22.83 6.43
CA LYS A 171 6.37 -24.21 6.94
C LYS A 171 6.14 -25.27 5.86
N PHE A 172 6.72 -25.07 4.68
CA PHE A 172 6.70 -26.07 3.61
C PHE A 172 7.87 -27.04 3.78
N ASP A 173 7.59 -28.30 4.13
CA ASP A 173 8.64 -29.33 4.22
C ASP A 173 9.23 -29.68 2.85
N LYS A 174 8.37 -29.73 1.84
CA LYS A 174 8.66 -29.96 0.43
C LYS A 174 7.72 -29.15 -0.47
N PHE A 175 8.17 -28.75 -1.67
CA PHE A 175 7.38 -27.96 -2.62
C PHE A 175 7.90 -28.04 -4.07
N TYR A 176 7.06 -27.64 -5.04
CA TYR A 176 7.50 -27.42 -6.43
C TYR A 176 8.07 -26.00 -6.57
N LEU A 177 9.24 -25.86 -7.20
CA LEU A 177 9.96 -24.59 -7.36
C LEU A 177 10.02 -24.18 -8.82
N GLY A 178 9.36 -23.08 -9.16
CA GLY A 178 9.40 -22.46 -10.49
C GLY A 178 10.26 -21.20 -10.52
N GLY A 179 11.18 -21.10 -11.48
CA GLY A 179 12.02 -19.92 -11.69
C GLY A 179 11.93 -19.40 -13.12
N HIS A 180 11.63 -18.10 -13.28
CA HIS A 180 11.59 -17.44 -14.60
C HIS A 180 12.85 -16.63 -14.88
N SER A 181 13.41 -16.73 -16.10
CA SER A 181 14.52 -15.86 -16.54
C SER A 181 15.72 -15.93 -15.58
N MET A 182 16.17 -14.81 -15.00
CA MET A 182 17.22 -14.79 -13.96
C MET A 182 16.79 -15.49 -12.66
N GLY A 183 15.49 -15.54 -12.36
CA GLY A 183 14.93 -16.32 -11.24
C GLY A 183 15.17 -17.82 -11.36
N ALA A 184 15.31 -18.34 -12.59
CA ALA A 184 15.68 -19.72 -12.83
C ALA A 184 17.11 -20.05 -12.36
N MET A 185 18.00 -19.05 -12.33
CA MET A 185 19.36 -19.21 -11.79
C MET A 185 19.30 -19.48 -10.28
N PHE A 186 18.58 -18.64 -9.53
CA PHE A 186 18.43 -18.82 -8.08
C PHE A 186 17.60 -20.06 -7.73
N ALA A 187 16.59 -20.40 -8.52
CA ALA A 187 15.83 -21.64 -8.35
C ALA A 187 16.73 -22.89 -8.52
N THR A 188 17.63 -22.87 -9.50
CA THR A 188 18.65 -23.92 -9.70
C THR A 188 19.62 -23.98 -8.53
N SER A 189 20.20 -22.84 -8.11
CA SER A 189 21.08 -22.78 -6.94
C SER A 189 20.41 -23.28 -5.66
N TYR A 190 19.13 -22.95 -5.45
CA TYR A 190 18.35 -23.42 -4.30
C TYR A 190 18.12 -24.93 -4.36
N ALA A 191 17.68 -25.47 -5.51
CA ALA A 191 17.46 -26.91 -5.67
C ALA A 191 18.74 -27.74 -5.48
N VAL A 192 19.89 -27.24 -5.92
CA VAL A 192 21.20 -27.89 -5.71
C VAL A 192 21.68 -27.78 -4.26
N LYS A 193 21.41 -26.66 -3.56
CA LYS A 193 21.78 -26.49 -2.13
C LYS A 193 20.85 -27.26 -1.18
N TYR A 194 19.57 -27.37 -1.54
CA TYR A 194 18.49 -27.95 -0.71
C TYR A 194 17.66 -29.02 -1.47
N PRO A 195 18.29 -30.09 -2.00
CA PRO A 195 17.60 -31.08 -2.83
C PRO A 195 16.47 -31.82 -2.09
N GLY A 196 16.54 -31.93 -0.77
CA GLY A 196 15.49 -32.55 0.04
C GLY A 196 14.19 -31.74 0.19
N HIS A 197 14.18 -30.46 -0.24
CA HIS A 197 13.02 -29.56 -0.10
C HIS A 197 12.28 -29.28 -1.41
N VAL A 198 12.85 -29.63 -2.56
CA VAL A 198 12.23 -29.39 -3.87
C VAL A 198 11.80 -30.72 -4.49
N GLU A 199 10.53 -30.84 -4.88
CA GLU A 199 10.02 -32.06 -5.53
C GLU A 199 10.02 -31.98 -7.05
N HIS A 200 10.02 -30.76 -7.62
CA HIS A 200 10.05 -30.52 -9.06
C HIS A 200 10.65 -29.14 -9.32
N LEU A 201 11.60 -29.03 -10.25
CA LEU A 201 12.21 -27.78 -10.68
C LEU A 201 11.69 -27.34 -12.06
N ALA A 202 10.88 -26.28 -12.12
CA ALA A 202 10.36 -25.71 -13.36
C ALA A 202 11.20 -24.49 -13.80
N LEU A 203 11.91 -24.61 -14.92
CA LEU A 203 12.80 -23.60 -15.48
C LEU A 203 12.12 -22.89 -16.65
N ILE A 204 11.56 -21.71 -16.39
CA ILE A 204 10.70 -20.98 -17.32
C ILE A 204 11.53 -19.92 -18.05
N SER A 205 11.76 -20.11 -19.36
CA SER A 205 12.67 -19.34 -20.21
C SER A 205 13.95 -18.89 -19.46
N PRO A 206 14.72 -19.87 -18.92
CA PRO A 206 15.84 -19.60 -18.02
C PRO A 206 16.95 -18.80 -18.70
N ALA A 207 17.45 -17.79 -17.98
CA ALA A 207 18.61 -17.03 -18.43
C ALA A 207 19.91 -17.82 -18.20
N GLY A 208 20.83 -17.79 -19.17
CA GLY A 208 22.20 -18.29 -18.99
C GLY A 208 22.35 -19.80 -18.84
N VAL A 209 21.52 -20.61 -19.51
CA VAL A 209 21.65 -22.08 -19.49
C VAL A 209 22.96 -22.55 -20.12
N GLY A 210 23.31 -22.05 -21.30
CA GLY A 210 24.55 -22.39 -21.99
C GLY A 210 25.67 -21.36 -21.80
N HIS A 211 26.88 -21.77 -22.13
CA HIS A 211 28.07 -20.91 -22.17
C HIS A 211 27.91 -19.71 -23.11
N PRO A 212 28.52 -18.55 -22.79
CA PRO A 212 28.54 -17.41 -23.69
C PRO A 212 29.24 -17.74 -25.02
N PRO A 213 28.78 -17.20 -26.16
CA PRO A 213 29.37 -17.47 -27.46
C PRO A 213 30.80 -16.91 -27.56
N THR A 214 31.73 -17.72 -28.05
CA THR A 214 33.18 -17.44 -28.15
C THR A 214 33.58 -16.41 -29.20
N SER A 215 32.61 -15.73 -29.85
CA SER A 215 32.88 -14.77 -30.94
C SER A 215 33.63 -13.53 -30.46
N LYS A 216 34.82 -13.30 -31.01
CA LYS A 216 35.62 -12.08 -30.79
C LYS A 216 35.03 -10.81 -31.44
N LYS A 217 34.04 -10.92 -32.33
CA LYS A 217 33.40 -9.78 -33.01
C LYS A 217 31.97 -9.60 -32.53
N LEU A 218 31.79 -8.69 -31.56
CA LEU A 218 30.48 -8.27 -31.06
C LEU A 218 29.80 -7.28 -32.05
N PRO A 219 28.52 -7.49 -32.42
CA PRO A 219 27.73 -6.53 -33.20
C PRO A 219 27.74 -5.13 -32.57
N LEU A 220 27.55 -4.07 -33.37
CA LEU A 220 27.62 -2.69 -32.87
C LEU A 220 26.64 -2.43 -31.71
N GLY A 221 25.39 -2.90 -31.82
CA GLY A 221 24.41 -2.81 -30.74
C GLY A 221 24.85 -3.52 -29.45
N LEU A 222 25.45 -4.71 -29.55
CA LEU A 222 25.98 -5.44 -28.39
C LEU A 222 27.24 -4.76 -27.80
N ARG A 223 28.04 -4.07 -28.62
CA ARG A 223 29.15 -3.23 -28.13
C ARG A 223 28.65 -2.01 -27.36
N VAL A 224 27.65 -1.30 -27.88
CA VAL A 224 27.02 -0.16 -27.18
C VAL A 224 26.35 -0.62 -25.88
N PHE A 225 25.58 -1.71 -25.92
CA PHE A 225 24.99 -2.34 -24.73
C PHE A 225 26.07 -2.71 -23.71
N ARG A 226 27.18 -3.35 -24.14
CA ARG A 226 28.30 -3.71 -23.26
C ARG A 226 28.94 -2.48 -22.61
N SER A 227 29.13 -1.38 -23.34
CA SER A 227 29.64 -0.13 -22.77
C SER A 227 28.70 0.44 -21.70
N ILE A 228 27.39 0.46 -21.95
CA ILE A 228 26.38 0.93 -20.99
C ILE A 228 26.30 0.01 -19.76
N TRP A 229 26.36 -1.31 -19.96
CA TRP A 229 26.40 -2.32 -18.90
C TRP A 229 27.64 -2.19 -18.01
N ASN A 230 28.81 -1.90 -18.61
CA ASN A 230 30.05 -1.66 -17.88
C ASN A 230 30.01 -0.36 -17.04
N LEU A 231 29.19 0.62 -17.42
CA LEU A 231 28.89 1.80 -16.60
C LEU A 231 27.90 1.51 -15.44
N ARG A 232 27.43 0.26 -15.30
CA ARG A 232 26.40 -0.19 -14.35
C ARG A 232 25.07 0.60 -14.48
N LEU A 233 24.79 1.08 -15.69
CA LEU A 233 23.53 1.76 -16.02
C LEU A 233 22.52 0.75 -16.56
N THR A 234 21.52 0.41 -15.74
CA THR A 234 20.39 -0.44 -16.15
C THR A 234 19.19 0.39 -16.60
N PRO A 235 18.19 -0.20 -17.29
CA PRO A 235 16.90 0.47 -17.54
C PRO A 235 16.18 0.94 -16.27
N MET A 236 16.35 0.21 -15.15
CA MET A 236 15.80 0.57 -13.83
C MET A 236 16.48 1.82 -13.29
N SER A 237 17.81 1.89 -13.40
CA SER A 237 18.60 3.07 -13.06
C SER A 237 18.20 4.28 -13.91
N VAL A 238 17.99 4.13 -15.22
CA VAL A 238 17.50 5.23 -16.09
C VAL A 238 16.13 5.73 -15.64
N ALA A 239 15.19 4.83 -15.31
CA ALA A 239 13.87 5.19 -14.82
C ALA A 239 13.93 5.92 -13.46
N ARG A 240 14.80 5.49 -12.55
CA ARG A 240 15.03 6.10 -11.23
C ARG A 240 15.64 7.50 -11.36
N TYR A 241 16.65 7.68 -12.21
CA TYR A 241 17.33 8.98 -12.40
C TYR A 241 16.51 9.98 -13.23
N ALA A 242 15.48 9.54 -13.97
CA ALA A 242 14.54 10.44 -14.66
C ALA A 242 13.63 11.25 -13.70
N GLY A 243 13.65 10.96 -12.39
CA GLY A 243 12.94 11.71 -11.36
C GLY A 243 11.45 11.89 -11.67
N PRO A 244 10.90 13.12 -11.70
CA PRO A 244 9.46 13.35 -11.95
C PRO A 244 9.00 12.92 -13.36
N PHE A 245 9.93 12.68 -14.29
CA PHE A 245 9.61 12.18 -15.64
C PHE A 245 9.61 10.65 -15.73
N GLY A 246 10.19 9.95 -14.75
CA GLY A 246 10.27 8.48 -14.72
C GLY A 246 8.93 7.74 -14.93
N PRO A 247 7.81 8.16 -14.29
CA PRO A 247 6.50 7.54 -14.54
C PRO A 247 6.01 7.70 -15.98
N ARG A 248 6.29 8.85 -16.63
CA ARG A 248 5.91 9.10 -18.03
C ARG A 248 6.77 8.27 -18.99
N LEU A 249 8.06 8.17 -18.71
CA LEU A 249 8.99 7.31 -19.46
C LEU A 249 8.58 5.83 -19.39
N LEU A 250 8.17 5.36 -18.21
CA LEU A 250 7.68 3.99 -18.02
C LEU A 250 6.35 3.72 -18.72
N ARG A 251 5.40 4.67 -18.72
CA ARG A 251 4.17 4.55 -19.52
C ARG A 251 4.46 4.46 -21.02
N PHE A 252 5.35 5.30 -21.54
CA PHE A 252 5.77 5.27 -22.95
C PHE A 252 6.49 3.95 -23.31
N SER A 253 7.45 3.51 -22.50
CA SER A 253 8.15 2.23 -22.70
C SER A 253 7.16 1.06 -22.67
N THR A 254 6.18 1.09 -21.76
CA THR A 254 5.13 0.08 -21.68
C THR A 254 4.22 0.10 -22.90
N SER A 255 3.80 1.26 -23.42
CA SER A 255 2.94 1.31 -24.61
C SER A 255 3.65 0.77 -25.86
N VAL A 256 4.94 1.10 -26.05
CA VAL A 256 5.77 0.53 -27.12
C VAL A 256 5.88 -1.00 -26.96
N ARG A 257 6.09 -1.49 -25.73
CA ARG A 257 6.20 -2.93 -25.45
C ARG A 257 4.90 -3.69 -25.69
N VAL A 258 3.74 -3.12 -25.34
CA VAL A 258 2.42 -3.73 -25.58
C VAL A 258 2.11 -3.81 -27.07
N GLY A 259 2.53 -2.81 -27.86
CA GLY A 259 2.36 -2.80 -29.32
C GLY A 259 3.05 -3.96 -30.06
N VAL A 260 4.06 -4.60 -29.45
CA VAL A 260 4.79 -5.75 -30.02
C VAL A 260 4.49 -7.09 -29.33
N MET A 261 3.58 -7.13 -28.37
CA MET A 261 3.16 -8.37 -27.70
C MET A 261 2.24 -9.23 -28.59
N PRO A 262 2.24 -10.57 -28.45
CA PRO A 262 1.29 -11.46 -29.12
C PRO A 262 -0.17 -11.10 -28.80
N GLU A 263 -1.10 -11.43 -29.71
CA GLU A 263 -2.54 -11.15 -29.52
C GLU A 263 -3.17 -11.93 -28.38
N THR A 264 -2.59 -13.08 -28.04
CA THR A 264 -2.95 -13.89 -26.88
C THR A 264 -2.60 -13.21 -25.55
N SER A 265 -1.75 -12.17 -25.56
CA SER A 265 -1.20 -11.56 -24.34
C SER A 265 -2.28 -10.95 -23.46
N CYS A 266 -2.22 -11.24 -22.16
CA CYS A 266 -3.16 -10.69 -21.18
C CYS A 266 -3.11 -9.16 -21.09
N ILE A 267 -1.95 -8.55 -21.38
CA ILE A 267 -1.79 -7.09 -21.37
C ILE A 267 -2.37 -6.49 -22.66
N ARG A 268 -2.05 -7.07 -23.83
CA ARG A 268 -2.60 -6.60 -25.13
C ARG A 268 -4.12 -6.79 -25.23
N ARG A 269 -4.66 -7.80 -24.55
CA ARG A 269 -6.12 -8.05 -24.39
C ARG A 269 -6.80 -7.17 -23.33
N GLY A 270 -6.06 -6.32 -22.62
CA GLY A 270 -6.60 -5.43 -21.60
C GLY A 270 -7.00 -6.10 -20.27
N LEU A 271 -6.64 -7.37 -20.06
CA LEU A 271 -6.88 -8.07 -18.78
C LEU A 271 -5.99 -7.51 -17.66
N ILE A 272 -4.80 -7.02 -18.02
CA ILE A 272 -3.94 -6.23 -17.13
C ILE A 272 -3.92 -4.78 -17.64
N PRO A 273 -4.48 -3.81 -16.89
CA PRO A 273 -4.48 -2.40 -17.31
C PRO A 273 -3.05 -1.86 -17.49
N GLN A 274 -2.75 -1.35 -18.69
CA GLN A 274 -1.41 -0.90 -19.07
C GLN A 274 -0.83 0.17 -18.13
N ASP A 275 -1.65 1.14 -17.70
CA ASP A 275 -1.23 2.20 -16.77
C ASP A 275 -0.91 1.65 -15.36
N ALA A 276 -1.64 0.63 -14.90
CA ALA A 276 -1.36 -0.04 -13.64
C ALA A 276 -0.03 -0.81 -13.73
N LEU A 277 0.22 -1.51 -14.83
CA LEU A 277 1.49 -2.21 -15.09
C LEU A 277 2.68 -1.25 -15.17
N ALA A 278 2.53 -0.13 -15.89
CA ALA A 278 3.57 0.90 -15.99
C ALA A 278 3.87 1.55 -14.63
N ALA A 279 2.83 1.83 -13.82
CA ALA A 279 2.99 2.33 -12.46
C ALA A 279 3.65 1.29 -11.53
N TYR A 280 3.27 0.01 -11.63
CA TYR A 280 3.86 -1.08 -10.89
C TYR A 280 5.36 -1.21 -11.19
N TRP A 281 5.75 -1.27 -12.48
CA TRP A 281 7.15 -1.34 -12.87
C TRP A 281 7.93 -0.10 -12.42
N TYR A 282 7.39 1.11 -12.60
CA TYR A 282 8.05 2.33 -12.13
C TYR A 282 8.33 2.29 -10.62
N ASN A 283 7.31 2.01 -9.80
CA ASN A 283 7.47 2.01 -8.35
C ASN A 283 8.43 0.91 -7.89
N ASN A 284 8.40 -0.28 -8.51
CA ASN A 284 9.37 -1.34 -8.24
C ASN A 284 10.80 -0.94 -8.61
N TRP A 285 11.00 -0.28 -9.76
CA TRP A 285 12.32 0.14 -10.25
C TRP A 285 12.89 1.36 -9.50
N ALA A 286 12.03 2.19 -8.92
CA ALA A 286 12.44 3.37 -8.15
C ALA A 286 13.04 3.02 -6.77
N LEU A 287 12.76 1.82 -6.23
CA LEU A 287 13.28 1.33 -4.95
C LEU A 287 14.80 1.12 -4.96
N GLU A 288 15.35 0.76 -3.80
CA GLU A 288 16.78 0.47 -3.63
C GLU A 288 17.30 -0.64 -4.56
N LYS A 289 18.52 -0.47 -5.04
CA LYS A 289 19.11 -1.22 -6.16
C LYS A 289 19.61 -2.65 -5.84
N SER A 290 19.10 -3.30 -4.80
CA SER A 290 19.57 -4.62 -4.36
C SER A 290 19.50 -5.69 -5.46
N GLY A 291 18.39 -5.77 -6.18
CA GLY A 291 18.23 -6.67 -7.35
C GLY A 291 19.13 -6.34 -8.55
N GLU A 292 19.53 -5.08 -8.74
CA GLU A 292 20.48 -4.68 -9.79
C GLU A 292 21.91 -5.16 -9.46
N ILE A 293 22.26 -5.23 -8.17
CA ILE A 293 23.54 -5.81 -7.73
C ILE A 293 23.59 -7.30 -8.06
N ALA A 294 22.49 -8.04 -7.84
CA ALA A 294 22.36 -9.45 -8.24
C ALA A 294 22.48 -9.64 -9.75
N MET A 295 21.84 -8.76 -10.54
CA MET A 295 21.95 -8.76 -12.00
C MET A 295 23.42 -8.60 -12.47
N HIS A 296 24.18 -7.66 -11.91
CA HIS A 296 25.58 -7.46 -12.27
C HIS A 296 26.55 -8.50 -11.66
N SER A 297 26.20 -9.16 -10.55
CA SER A 297 27.00 -10.26 -10.01
C SER A 297 26.80 -11.55 -10.79
N HIS A 298 25.58 -11.84 -11.29
CA HIS A 298 25.26 -13.12 -11.94
C HIS A 298 25.39 -13.10 -13.47
N LEU A 299 25.19 -11.96 -14.13
CA LEU A 299 25.15 -11.87 -15.59
C LEU A 299 26.32 -11.08 -16.20
N LEU A 300 26.80 -11.60 -17.33
CA LEU A 300 27.71 -10.95 -18.27
C LEU A 300 26.92 -10.07 -19.27
N PRO A 301 27.60 -9.12 -19.95
CA PRO A 301 27.00 -8.35 -21.04
C PRO A 301 26.38 -9.28 -22.10
N GLY A 302 25.09 -9.11 -22.37
CA GLY A 302 24.32 -10.01 -23.25
C GLY A 302 23.43 -11.01 -22.52
N VAL A 303 23.29 -10.92 -21.18
CA VAL A 303 22.41 -11.79 -20.36
C VAL A 303 22.89 -13.26 -20.33
N PHE A 304 24.18 -13.49 -20.62
CA PHE A 304 24.84 -14.77 -20.36
C PHE A 304 25.17 -14.90 -18.88
N ALA A 305 25.05 -16.08 -18.28
CA ALA A 305 25.48 -16.29 -16.91
C ALA A 305 27.02 -16.24 -16.78
N LYS A 306 27.52 -15.79 -15.63
CA LYS A 306 28.93 -15.98 -15.25
C LYS A 306 29.26 -17.43 -14.91
N ARG A 307 28.28 -18.15 -14.36
CA ARG A 307 28.30 -19.60 -14.09
C ARG A 307 27.07 -20.22 -14.78
N PRO A 308 27.22 -20.89 -15.94
CA PRO A 308 26.10 -21.43 -16.71
C PRO A 308 25.30 -22.50 -15.97
N LEU A 309 23.98 -22.53 -16.14
CA LEU A 309 23.14 -23.50 -15.44
C LEU A 309 23.41 -24.94 -15.90
N CYS A 310 23.91 -25.17 -17.12
CA CYS A 310 24.32 -26.50 -17.57
C CYS A 310 25.50 -27.10 -16.78
N GLU A 311 26.26 -26.30 -16.04
CA GLU A 311 27.31 -26.79 -15.11
C GLU A 311 26.73 -27.17 -13.74
N MET A 312 25.54 -26.64 -13.39
CA MET A 312 24.83 -26.91 -12.13
C MET A 312 23.72 -27.96 -12.29
N LEU A 313 23.25 -28.20 -13.52
CA LEU A 313 22.23 -29.17 -13.89
C LEU A 313 22.90 -30.38 -14.56
N THR A 314 23.57 -31.21 -13.77
CA THR A 314 24.11 -32.50 -14.22
C THR A 314 23.43 -33.65 -13.46
N PRO A 315 23.45 -34.88 -13.99
CA PRO A 315 22.88 -36.04 -13.30
C PRO A 315 23.52 -36.39 -11.96
N GLU A 316 24.68 -35.79 -11.65
CA GLU A 316 25.42 -35.97 -10.40
C GLU A 316 25.14 -34.84 -9.39
N SER A 317 24.49 -33.75 -9.81
CA SER A 317 24.20 -32.58 -8.96
C SER A 317 22.73 -32.41 -8.60
N ILE A 318 21.80 -33.03 -9.35
CA ILE A 318 20.36 -32.84 -9.15
C ILE A 318 19.55 -34.10 -9.56
N GLU A 319 18.91 -34.74 -8.58
CA GLU A 319 18.13 -36.00 -8.74
C GLU A 319 16.59 -35.78 -8.71
N ILE A 320 16.14 -34.55 -8.92
CA ILE A 320 14.71 -34.19 -8.93
C ILE A 320 14.20 -33.96 -10.36
N PRO A 321 12.91 -34.20 -10.65
CA PRO A 321 12.29 -33.86 -11.93
C PRO A 321 12.53 -32.41 -12.37
N ILE A 322 12.90 -32.22 -13.64
CA ILE A 322 13.14 -30.90 -14.24
C ILE A 322 12.22 -30.73 -15.46
N THR A 323 11.56 -29.57 -15.55
CA THR A 323 10.85 -29.15 -16.76
C THR A 323 11.33 -27.79 -17.21
N PHE A 324 11.91 -27.73 -18.40
CA PHE A 324 12.14 -26.47 -19.11
C PHE A 324 10.86 -26.05 -19.84
N ILE A 325 10.51 -24.77 -19.79
CA ILE A 325 9.36 -24.22 -20.52
C ILE A 325 9.82 -22.95 -21.24
N TYR A 326 9.85 -22.95 -22.57
CA TYR A 326 10.28 -21.82 -23.42
C TYR A 326 9.11 -21.24 -24.25
N GLY A 327 9.26 -20.02 -24.75
CA GLY A 327 8.32 -19.46 -25.72
C GLY A 327 8.46 -20.14 -27.09
N GLY A 328 7.34 -20.62 -27.66
CA GLY A 328 7.28 -21.17 -29.02
C GLY A 328 7.15 -20.12 -30.12
N GLY A 329 7.18 -18.83 -29.78
CA GLY A 329 7.23 -17.68 -30.68
C GLY A 329 8.63 -17.03 -30.67
N PRO A 330 8.74 -15.69 -30.75
CA PRO A 330 10.02 -14.99 -30.77
C PRO A 330 10.63 -14.87 -29.35
N ASP A 331 10.98 -16.00 -28.74
CA ASP A 331 11.78 -16.02 -27.52
C ASP A 331 13.26 -15.78 -27.84
N TRP A 332 13.83 -14.72 -27.26
CA TRP A 332 15.26 -14.42 -27.32
C TRP A 332 16.14 -15.41 -26.52
N MET A 333 15.53 -16.25 -25.67
CA MET A 333 16.19 -17.37 -25.00
C MET A 333 15.97 -18.66 -25.81
N SER A 334 17.04 -19.21 -26.37
CA SER A 334 16.93 -20.42 -27.21
C SER A 334 16.75 -21.70 -26.39
N SER A 335 15.67 -22.44 -26.68
CA SER A 335 15.34 -23.77 -26.12
C SER A 335 16.45 -24.80 -26.31
N SER A 336 17.26 -24.67 -27.36
CA SER A 336 18.38 -25.57 -27.70
C SER A 336 19.42 -25.76 -26.59
N HIS A 337 19.45 -24.88 -25.58
CA HIS A 337 20.28 -25.07 -24.39
C HIS A 337 19.62 -26.00 -23.37
N GLY A 338 18.31 -25.85 -23.13
CA GLY A 338 17.53 -26.78 -22.30
C GLY A 338 17.43 -28.17 -22.94
N GLU A 339 17.29 -28.25 -24.27
CA GLU A 339 17.32 -29.52 -25.03
C GLU A 339 18.66 -30.26 -24.87
N LYS A 340 19.80 -29.54 -24.88
CA LYS A 340 21.13 -30.12 -24.62
C LYS A 340 21.27 -30.62 -23.19
N VAL A 341 20.71 -29.88 -22.22
CA VAL A 341 20.68 -30.32 -20.82
C VAL A 341 19.82 -31.58 -20.70
N ALA A 342 18.58 -31.57 -21.23
CA ALA A 342 17.70 -32.74 -21.22
C ALA A 342 18.38 -33.98 -21.83
N LYS A 343 19.09 -33.81 -22.95
CA LYS A 343 19.88 -34.88 -23.57
C LYS A 343 21.00 -35.43 -22.67
N ALA A 344 21.60 -34.61 -21.82
CA ALA A 344 22.62 -35.06 -20.86
C ALA A 344 22.05 -35.91 -19.70
N PHE A 345 20.73 -35.86 -19.48
CA PHE A 345 20.02 -36.69 -18.50
C PHE A 345 19.34 -37.94 -19.14
N GLU A 346 19.41 -38.12 -20.47
CA GLU A 346 18.86 -39.30 -21.16
C GLU A 346 19.34 -40.61 -20.50
N GLY A 347 18.39 -41.48 -20.13
CA GLY A 347 18.67 -42.75 -19.46
C GLY A 347 19.02 -42.67 -17.97
N LYS A 348 19.04 -41.46 -17.36
CA LYS A 348 19.26 -41.26 -15.92
C LYS A 348 18.01 -40.73 -15.20
N GLN A 349 17.43 -39.62 -15.66
CA GLN A 349 16.14 -39.12 -15.16
C GLN A 349 15.38 -38.36 -16.25
N THR A 350 14.07 -38.18 -16.07
CA THR A 350 13.25 -37.43 -17.02
C THR A 350 13.47 -35.93 -16.88
N VAL A 351 13.90 -35.29 -17.98
CA VAL A 351 13.95 -33.84 -18.12
C VAL A 351 13.15 -33.45 -19.34
N GLU A 352 12.08 -32.70 -19.14
CA GLU A 352 11.15 -32.32 -20.22
C GLU A 352 11.46 -30.90 -20.74
N VAL A 353 11.23 -30.67 -22.04
CA VAL A 353 11.30 -29.33 -22.65
C VAL A 353 9.99 -29.03 -23.37
N LEU A 354 9.28 -28.00 -22.92
CA LEU A 354 7.98 -27.57 -23.41
C LEU A 354 8.07 -26.22 -24.12
N LEU A 355 7.23 -26.02 -25.13
CA LEU A 355 7.12 -24.79 -25.92
C LEU A 355 5.71 -24.22 -25.81
N VAL A 356 5.56 -23.01 -25.25
CA VAL A 356 4.26 -22.33 -25.14
C VAL A 356 3.90 -21.68 -26.48
N PRO A 357 2.81 -22.09 -27.17
CA PRO A 357 2.49 -21.60 -28.50
C PRO A 357 2.34 -20.08 -28.59
N GLY A 358 3.02 -19.47 -29.56
CA GLY A 358 2.94 -18.04 -29.85
C GLY A 358 3.57 -17.09 -28.81
N ALA A 359 4.09 -17.61 -27.70
CA ALA A 359 4.69 -16.81 -26.63
C ALA A 359 6.16 -16.46 -26.90
N GLY A 360 6.60 -15.29 -26.44
CA GLY A 360 8.02 -14.96 -26.32
C GLY A 360 8.51 -15.22 -24.89
N HIS A 361 9.48 -14.40 -24.44
CA HIS A 361 10.13 -14.52 -23.12
C HIS A 361 9.20 -14.42 -21.90
N GLN A 362 8.00 -13.86 -22.04
CA GLN A 362 7.07 -13.62 -20.93
C GLN A 362 5.89 -14.60 -21.03
N LEU A 363 6.18 -15.89 -20.99
CA LEU A 363 5.25 -16.96 -21.41
C LEU A 363 3.86 -16.85 -20.78
N PHE A 364 3.82 -16.64 -19.46
CA PHE A 364 2.61 -16.45 -18.66
C PHE A 364 1.89 -15.11 -18.90
N MET A 365 2.54 -14.10 -19.49
CA MET A 365 1.89 -12.86 -19.95
C MET A 365 1.47 -12.94 -21.42
N ASP A 366 2.21 -13.66 -22.25
CA ASP A 366 2.02 -13.75 -23.71
C ASP A 366 0.96 -14.79 -24.08
N ASN A 367 0.88 -15.91 -23.38
CA ASN A 367 -0.16 -16.93 -23.55
C ASN A 367 -0.41 -17.70 -22.24
N ALA A 368 -1.02 -17.02 -21.25
CA ALA A 368 -1.29 -17.56 -19.92
C ALA A 368 -2.03 -18.92 -19.91
N PRO A 369 -3.10 -19.15 -20.72
CA PRO A 369 -3.81 -20.43 -20.71
C PRO A 369 -2.91 -21.60 -21.11
N ALA A 370 -2.19 -21.49 -22.23
CA ALA A 370 -1.32 -22.56 -22.71
C ALA A 370 -0.10 -22.77 -21.81
N PHE A 371 0.44 -21.70 -21.20
CA PHE A 371 1.48 -21.82 -20.18
C PHE A 371 0.99 -22.60 -18.95
N ASN A 372 -0.19 -22.28 -18.43
CA ASN A 372 -0.77 -22.96 -17.28
C ASN A 372 -1.09 -24.43 -17.58
N GLU A 373 -1.66 -24.72 -18.75
CA GLU A 373 -1.97 -26.08 -19.19
C GLU A 373 -0.70 -26.95 -19.29
N LEU A 374 0.35 -26.43 -19.95
CA LEU A 374 1.63 -27.13 -20.08
C LEU A 374 2.34 -27.31 -18.73
N LEU A 375 2.31 -26.31 -17.85
CA LEU A 375 2.90 -26.42 -16.51
C LEU A 375 2.15 -27.47 -15.66
N LEU A 376 0.82 -27.43 -15.63
CA LEU A 376 0.01 -28.40 -14.90
C LEU A 376 0.21 -29.83 -15.45
N ALA A 377 0.22 -29.99 -16.78
CA ALA A 377 0.48 -31.28 -17.40
C ALA A 377 1.88 -31.82 -17.06
N ALA A 378 2.89 -30.97 -16.98
CA ALA A 378 4.24 -31.36 -16.55
C ALA A 378 4.26 -31.83 -15.10
N LEU A 379 3.68 -31.06 -14.17
CA LEU A 379 3.69 -31.36 -12.73
C LEU A 379 2.87 -32.63 -12.41
N LEU A 380 1.68 -32.78 -13.00
CA LEU A 380 0.79 -33.92 -12.74
C LEU A 380 1.36 -35.26 -13.20
N ARG A 381 2.28 -35.28 -14.17
CA ARG A 381 2.92 -36.53 -14.66
C ARG A 381 3.86 -37.18 -13.64
N TYR A 382 4.41 -36.42 -12.69
CA TYR A 382 5.28 -36.95 -11.64
C TYR A 382 4.53 -37.22 -10.33
N GLY A 383 3.32 -36.66 -10.17
CA GLY A 383 2.46 -36.81 -8.99
C GLY A 383 1.20 -37.64 -9.27
N ALA A 384 1.35 -38.91 -9.65
CA ALA A 384 0.24 -39.84 -9.89
C ALA A 384 -0.52 -40.30 -8.61
N GLU A 385 -0.60 -39.42 -7.60
CA GLU A 385 -1.55 -39.52 -6.48
C GLU A 385 -1.90 -38.15 -5.86
N ALA A 386 -1.63 -37.04 -6.59
CA ALA A 386 -2.12 -35.72 -6.20
C ALA A 386 -3.64 -35.66 -6.40
N VAL A 387 -4.40 -35.96 -5.33
CA VAL A 387 -5.86 -35.86 -5.27
C VAL A 387 -6.30 -34.53 -5.89
N LEU A 388 -7.09 -34.61 -6.97
CA LEU A 388 -7.64 -33.45 -7.66
C LEU A 388 -8.77 -32.85 -6.81
N LEU A 389 -8.38 -32.23 -5.70
CA LEU A 389 -9.26 -31.52 -4.78
C LEU A 389 -9.69 -30.23 -5.47
N ALA A 390 -10.70 -30.37 -6.33
CA ALA A 390 -11.45 -29.28 -6.96
C ALA A 390 -12.30 -28.54 -5.91
N ALA A 391 -11.64 -28.02 -4.87
CA ALA A 391 -12.16 -26.98 -4.01
C ALA A 391 -11.69 -25.65 -4.61
N GLY A 392 -12.65 -24.78 -4.96
CA GLY A 392 -12.35 -23.49 -5.57
C GLY A 392 -11.61 -22.56 -4.61
N VAL A 393 -10.27 -22.59 -4.66
CA VAL A 393 -9.40 -21.64 -3.96
C VAL A 393 -8.42 -21.05 -4.97
N ALA A 394 -8.81 -19.93 -5.57
CA ALA A 394 -7.90 -19.12 -6.38
C ALA A 394 -6.89 -18.40 -5.47
N THR A 395 -5.79 -19.07 -5.13
CA THR A 395 -4.62 -18.45 -4.49
C THR A 395 -3.77 -17.70 -5.51
N GLU A 396 -4.22 -16.52 -5.94
CA GLU A 396 -3.33 -15.59 -6.65
C GLU A 396 -2.21 -15.10 -5.72
N GLY A 397 -0.97 -15.48 -6.07
CA GLY A 397 0.20 -15.29 -5.23
C GLY A 397 1.00 -14.02 -5.54
N ARG A 398 0.72 -12.96 -4.77
CA ARG A 398 1.72 -12.04 -4.18
C ARG A 398 2.93 -11.59 -5.03
N LEU A 399 2.84 -10.38 -5.58
CA LEU A 399 3.86 -9.35 -5.33
C LEU A 399 3.15 -8.10 -4.78
N TRP A 400 3.64 -7.58 -3.65
CA TRP A 400 2.95 -6.61 -2.77
C TRP A 400 1.57 -7.07 -2.29
N HIS A 401 1.51 -7.94 -1.28
CA HIS A 401 0.27 -8.16 -0.52
C HIS A 401 0.48 -7.76 0.94
N TRP A 402 0.35 -6.45 1.18
CA TRP A 402 -0.42 -6.08 2.35
C TRP A 402 -1.83 -6.65 2.14
N VAL A 403 -2.16 -7.73 2.86
CA VAL A 403 -3.49 -8.32 2.83
C VAL A 403 -4.39 -7.38 3.61
N PRO A 404 -5.40 -6.73 2.99
CA PRO A 404 -6.16 -5.67 3.64
C PRO A 404 -6.81 -6.15 4.93
N ALA A 405 -7.51 -7.27 4.83
CA ALA A 405 -7.99 -8.05 5.94
C ALA A 405 -8.12 -9.50 5.50
N SER A 406 -8.20 -10.43 6.46
CA SER A 406 -8.66 -11.79 6.19
C SER A 406 -10.03 -11.99 6.81
N TYR A 407 -10.93 -12.65 6.09
CA TYR A 407 -12.19 -13.14 6.65
C TYR A 407 -11.93 -14.13 7.80
N SER A 408 -10.94 -15.02 7.66
CA SER A 408 -10.59 -15.98 8.72
C SER A 408 -10.13 -15.29 10.00
N LYS A 409 -9.32 -14.22 9.89
CA LYS A 409 -8.86 -13.43 11.04
C LYS A 409 -9.98 -12.59 11.65
N LEU A 410 -10.91 -12.11 10.84
CA LEU A 410 -12.10 -11.43 11.35
C LEU A 410 -12.95 -12.39 12.19
N GLU A 411 -13.22 -13.59 11.67
CA GLU A 411 -13.95 -14.63 12.41
C GLU A 411 -13.20 -15.10 13.65
N GLU A 412 -11.88 -15.28 13.57
CA GLU A 412 -11.03 -15.64 14.71
C GLU A 412 -11.08 -14.57 15.81
N ALA A 413 -10.94 -13.28 15.45
CA ALA A 413 -11.03 -12.17 16.39
C ALA A 413 -12.43 -12.04 17.01
N GLU A 414 -13.50 -12.17 16.20
CA GLU A 414 -14.88 -12.19 16.71
C GLU A 414 -15.11 -13.35 17.67
N ARG A 415 -14.71 -14.56 17.28
CA ARG A 415 -14.84 -15.77 18.11
C ARG A 415 -14.06 -15.65 19.41
N LYS A 416 -12.86 -15.06 19.39
CA LYS A 416 -12.04 -14.80 20.58
C LYS A 416 -12.75 -13.86 21.55
N ILE A 417 -13.28 -12.73 21.06
CA ILE A 417 -14.04 -11.76 21.85
C ILE A 417 -15.30 -12.41 22.45
N LEU A 418 -16.08 -13.13 21.64
CA LEU A 418 -17.31 -13.79 22.07
C LEU A 418 -17.05 -14.89 23.12
N THR A 419 -16.09 -15.79 22.89
CA THR A 419 -15.73 -16.86 23.84
C THR A 419 -15.21 -16.32 25.18
N ARG A 420 -14.58 -15.14 25.17
CA ARG A 420 -14.11 -14.47 26.40
C ARG A 420 -15.26 -13.81 27.18
N ALA A 421 -16.28 -13.29 26.50
CA ALA A 421 -17.39 -12.56 27.11
C ALA A 421 -18.61 -13.44 27.46
N ILE A 422 -18.78 -14.59 26.79
CA ILE A 422 -20.00 -15.41 26.85
C ILE A 422 -19.65 -16.84 27.27
N PRO A 423 -19.92 -17.23 28.53
CA PRO A 423 -19.83 -18.62 28.99
C PRO A 423 -20.90 -19.54 28.37
N THR A 424 -22.08 -18.99 28.04
CA THR A 424 -23.18 -19.74 27.41
C THR A 424 -22.79 -20.25 26.00
N PRO A 425 -23.12 -21.51 25.63
CA PRO A 425 -22.89 -22.02 24.28
C PRO A 425 -23.57 -21.15 23.20
N PHE A 426 -22.80 -20.78 22.17
CA PHE A 426 -23.28 -19.98 21.04
C PHE A 426 -22.84 -20.57 19.70
N GLU A 427 -23.63 -20.30 18.65
CA GLU A 427 -23.30 -20.65 17.27
C GLU A 427 -22.90 -19.40 16.49
N MET A 428 -21.77 -19.45 15.78
CA MET A 428 -21.44 -18.49 14.72
C MET A 428 -21.76 -19.14 13.38
N LYS A 429 -22.70 -18.59 12.62
CA LYS A 429 -23.09 -19.09 11.29
C LYS A 429 -23.33 -17.97 10.30
N LYS A 430 -23.57 -18.35 9.04
CA LYS A 430 -24.01 -17.47 7.97
C LYS A 430 -25.34 -17.99 7.43
N VAL A 431 -26.33 -17.12 7.35
CA VAL A 431 -27.72 -17.46 7.00
C VAL A 431 -28.21 -16.41 6.02
N ALA A 432 -28.75 -16.80 4.86
CA ALA A 432 -29.08 -15.89 3.76
C ALA A 432 -27.99 -14.83 3.45
N GLN A 433 -26.71 -15.24 3.43
CA GLN A 433 -25.51 -14.41 3.28
C GLN A 433 -25.14 -13.50 4.49
N LEU A 434 -25.96 -13.44 5.55
CA LEU A 434 -25.72 -12.58 6.71
C LEU A 434 -24.94 -13.28 7.84
N GLY A 435 -23.92 -12.60 8.36
CA GLY A 435 -23.15 -13.01 9.53
C GLY A 435 -24.03 -13.01 10.77
N THR A 436 -24.26 -14.19 11.34
CA THR A 436 -25.16 -14.39 12.48
C THR A 436 -24.41 -14.99 13.67
N VAL A 437 -24.72 -14.54 14.87
CA VAL A 437 -24.40 -15.20 16.14
C VAL A 437 -25.72 -15.57 16.81
N VAL A 438 -25.87 -16.84 17.20
CA VAL A 438 -27.05 -17.32 17.91
C VAL A 438 -26.65 -17.75 19.31
N VAL A 439 -27.27 -17.16 20.32
CA VAL A 439 -27.14 -17.54 21.73
C VAL A 439 -28.52 -17.99 22.22
N PRO A 440 -28.78 -19.32 22.28
CA PRO A 440 -30.03 -19.84 22.81
C PRO A 440 -30.27 -19.39 24.24
N CYS A 441 -31.53 -19.32 24.67
CA CYS A 441 -31.84 -18.91 26.03
C CYS A 441 -31.14 -19.82 27.06
N SER A 442 -30.34 -19.26 27.96
CA SER A 442 -29.52 -20.00 28.92
C SER A 442 -30.32 -20.53 30.11
N ASP A 443 -31.36 -19.81 30.53
CA ASP A 443 -32.31 -20.25 31.56
C ASP A 443 -33.20 -21.38 31.04
N GLU A 444 -32.94 -22.61 31.49
CA GLU A 444 -33.67 -23.82 31.10
C GLU A 444 -35.19 -23.73 31.35
N LYS A 445 -35.63 -22.98 32.36
CA LYS A 445 -37.05 -22.81 32.69
C LYS A 445 -37.76 -21.88 31.70
N LYS A 446 -37.05 -20.88 31.17
CA LYS A 446 -37.57 -19.94 30.17
C LYS A 446 -37.42 -20.46 28.75
N ARG A 447 -36.39 -21.26 28.46
CA ARG A 447 -35.99 -21.70 27.09
C ARG A 447 -37.13 -22.15 26.18
N VAL A 448 -38.12 -22.86 26.72
CA VAL A 448 -39.27 -23.37 25.95
C VAL A 448 -40.18 -22.25 25.41
N ASN A 449 -40.31 -21.14 26.15
CA ASN A 449 -41.19 -20.01 25.85
C ASN A 449 -40.40 -18.69 25.64
N ALA A 450 -39.08 -18.75 25.50
CA ALA A 450 -38.24 -17.57 25.40
C ALA A 450 -38.53 -16.80 24.10
N LYS A 451 -38.83 -15.50 24.20
CA LYS A 451 -39.00 -14.63 23.04
C LYS A 451 -37.69 -14.57 22.24
N ASN A 452 -37.81 -14.32 20.93
CA ASN A 452 -36.66 -14.11 20.05
C ASN A 452 -36.26 -12.63 20.08
N LEU A 453 -35.03 -12.33 20.50
CA LEU A 453 -34.44 -10.99 20.48
C LEU A 453 -33.34 -10.94 19.44
N VAL A 454 -33.52 -10.13 18.41
CA VAL A 454 -32.56 -9.95 17.32
C VAL A 454 -31.81 -8.63 17.54
N LEU A 455 -30.48 -8.63 17.41
CA LEU A 455 -29.63 -7.45 17.62
C LEU A 455 -28.98 -7.03 16.30
N ILE A 456 -29.19 -5.79 15.87
CA ILE A 456 -28.52 -5.20 14.69
C ILE A 456 -27.53 -4.13 15.14
N HIS A 457 -26.27 -4.24 14.72
CA HIS A 457 -25.22 -3.30 15.07
C HIS A 457 -25.29 -1.99 14.24
N GLY A 458 -24.64 -0.94 14.74
CA GLY A 458 -24.57 0.36 14.07
C GLY A 458 -23.47 0.48 13.01
N PHE A 459 -23.32 1.70 12.46
CA PHE A 459 -22.26 2.03 11.51
C PHE A 459 -20.86 1.64 12.03
N ALA A 460 -20.05 1.05 11.14
CA ALA A 460 -18.66 0.65 11.38
C ALA A 460 -18.46 -0.43 12.48
N GLY A 461 -19.55 -0.97 13.02
CA GLY A 461 -19.56 -2.13 13.91
C GLY A 461 -19.73 -3.46 13.16
N GLY A 462 -19.99 -4.50 13.95
CA GLY A 462 -20.38 -5.85 13.54
C GLY A 462 -20.76 -6.63 14.80
N ASN A 463 -21.01 -7.94 14.73
CA ASN A 463 -21.58 -8.72 15.85
C ASN A 463 -20.76 -8.67 17.14
N ALA A 464 -19.42 -8.55 17.08
CA ALA A 464 -18.56 -8.55 18.27
C ALA A 464 -18.86 -7.41 19.25
N VAL A 465 -19.48 -6.30 18.79
CA VAL A 465 -19.81 -5.16 19.68
C VAL A 465 -20.88 -5.50 20.71
N TRP A 466 -21.64 -6.58 20.50
CA TRP A 466 -22.67 -7.05 21.44
C TRP A 466 -22.13 -7.99 22.52
N ALA A 467 -20.86 -8.43 22.44
CA ALA A 467 -20.31 -9.50 23.26
C ALA A 467 -20.58 -9.35 24.77
N MET A 468 -20.44 -8.14 25.33
CA MET A 468 -20.68 -7.85 26.75
C MET A 468 -22.15 -7.91 27.20
N ASN A 469 -23.10 -8.02 26.27
CA ASN A 469 -24.54 -8.01 26.51
C ASN A 469 -25.17 -9.40 26.30
N LEU A 470 -24.62 -10.18 25.36
CA LEU A 470 -25.20 -11.43 24.88
C LEU A 470 -25.45 -12.46 25.99
N GLU A 471 -24.51 -12.62 26.94
CA GLU A 471 -24.68 -13.52 28.09
C GLU A 471 -25.91 -13.13 28.93
N LYS A 472 -25.99 -11.87 29.37
CA LYS A 472 -27.10 -11.37 30.21
C LYS A 472 -28.45 -11.40 29.50
N LEU A 473 -28.48 -11.10 28.19
CA LEU A 473 -29.70 -11.17 27.38
C LEU A 473 -30.16 -12.61 27.14
N SER A 474 -29.23 -13.58 27.02
CA SER A 474 -29.57 -15.00 26.87
C SER A 474 -30.34 -15.57 28.07
N GLN A 475 -30.21 -14.98 29.25
CA GLN A 475 -30.94 -15.41 30.45
C GLN A 475 -32.45 -15.10 30.39
N HIS A 476 -32.91 -14.40 29.34
CA HIS A 476 -34.32 -14.03 29.11
C HIS A 476 -34.81 -14.41 27.70
N PHE A 477 -33.94 -14.34 26.69
CA PHE A 477 -34.32 -14.44 25.27
C PHE A 477 -33.50 -15.48 24.52
N ASN A 478 -34.03 -15.95 23.39
CA ASN A 478 -33.21 -16.52 22.32
C ASN A 478 -32.60 -15.35 21.55
N VAL A 479 -31.28 -15.15 21.65
CA VAL A 479 -30.62 -13.94 21.13
C VAL A 479 -29.94 -14.21 19.80
N TYR A 480 -30.18 -13.32 18.83
CA TYR A 480 -29.64 -13.40 17.47
C TYR A 480 -28.94 -12.10 17.10
N ALA A 481 -27.62 -12.01 17.25
CA ALA A 481 -26.89 -10.87 16.69
C ALA A 481 -26.67 -11.10 15.18
N VAL A 482 -27.06 -10.13 14.36
CA VAL A 482 -26.99 -10.24 12.90
C VAL A 482 -26.40 -8.98 12.27
N GLU A 483 -25.48 -9.21 11.34
CA GLU A 483 -24.84 -8.19 10.53
C GLU A 483 -25.64 -7.94 9.25
N TRP A 484 -25.87 -6.68 8.90
CA TRP A 484 -26.38 -6.34 7.57
C TRP A 484 -25.40 -6.77 6.47
N ILE A 485 -25.90 -6.90 5.24
CA ILE A 485 -25.12 -7.37 4.10
C ILE A 485 -23.90 -6.46 3.83
N GLY A 486 -22.75 -7.06 3.52
CA GLY A 486 -21.55 -6.33 3.15
C GLY A 486 -20.71 -5.74 4.30
N VAL A 487 -20.98 -6.11 5.55
CA VAL A 487 -20.18 -5.76 6.74
C VAL A 487 -19.92 -7.01 7.59
N GLY A 488 -18.87 -7.00 8.41
CA GLY A 488 -18.52 -8.12 9.27
C GLY A 488 -18.25 -9.41 8.49
N ARG A 489 -18.82 -10.51 8.99
CA ARG A 489 -18.86 -11.86 8.38
C ARG A 489 -19.95 -12.01 7.31
N SER A 490 -20.85 -11.05 7.12
CA SER A 490 -21.77 -11.08 5.97
C SER A 490 -21.02 -11.04 4.64
N ASP A 491 -21.60 -11.63 3.60
CA ASP A 491 -21.01 -11.58 2.26
C ASP A 491 -20.94 -10.15 1.72
N ARG A 492 -19.93 -9.90 0.87
CA ARG A 492 -19.61 -8.58 0.31
C ARG A 492 -19.75 -8.59 -1.22
N PRO A 493 -20.98 -8.76 -1.74
CA PRO A 493 -21.22 -8.71 -3.19
C PRO A 493 -20.89 -7.33 -3.75
N ASP A 494 -20.53 -7.28 -5.03
CA ASP A 494 -20.39 -6.00 -5.73
C ASP A 494 -21.77 -5.45 -6.07
N PHE A 495 -22.05 -4.26 -5.56
CA PHE A 495 -23.21 -3.49 -5.96
C PHE A 495 -22.82 -2.02 -6.14
N ASN A 496 -23.47 -1.38 -7.10
CA ASN A 496 -23.36 0.06 -7.34
C ASN A 496 -24.75 0.66 -7.16
N PHE A 497 -25.00 1.19 -5.97
CA PHE A 497 -26.26 1.81 -5.61
C PHE A 497 -26.46 3.08 -6.43
N LYS A 498 -27.66 3.25 -7.01
CA LYS A 498 -27.98 4.42 -7.84
C LYS A 498 -28.59 5.56 -7.04
N ASP A 499 -29.25 5.21 -5.94
CA ASP A 499 -30.13 6.06 -5.14
C ASP A 499 -30.35 5.43 -3.75
N TYR A 500 -31.12 6.11 -2.92
CA TYR A 500 -31.50 5.63 -1.59
C TYR A 500 -32.29 4.31 -1.65
N ASP A 501 -33.29 4.23 -2.53
CA ASP A 501 -34.25 3.12 -2.55
C ASP A 501 -33.58 1.80 -2.95
N SER A 502 -32.79 1.80 -4.03
CA SER A 502 -32.00 0.62 -4.45
C SER A 502 -30.98 0.15 -3.41
N ALA A 503 -30.49 1.04 -2.55
CA ALA A 503 -29.62 0.70 -1.43
C ALA A 503 -30.39 0.16 -0.22
N ASN A 504 -31.54 0.76 0.10
CA ASN A 504 -32.42 0.36 1.18
C ASN A 504 -33.01 -1.04 0.90
N ASP A 505 -33.55 -1.25 -0.29
CA ASP A 505 -34.16 -2.52 -0.71
C ASP A 505 -33.14 -3.67 -0.70
N PHE A 506 -31.88 -3.38 -1.03
CA PHE A 506 -30.79 -4.36 -0.96
C PHE A 506 -30.47 -4.78 0.49
N ILE A 507 -30.41 -3.82 1.42
CA ILE A 507 -30.16 -4.11 2.85
C ILE A 507 -31.37 -4.80 3.48
N VAL A 508 -32.57 -4.25 3.31
CA VAL A 508 -33.82 -4.75 3.91
C VAL A 508 -34.19 -6.11 3.31
N GLY A 509 -34.10 -6.28 1.98
CA GLY A 509 -34.38 -7.55 1.33
C GLY A 509 -33.42 -8.67 1.74
N SER A 510 -32.16 -8.35 2.04
CA SER A 510 -31.22 -9.32 2.62
C SER A 510 -31.65 -9.76 4.02
N PHE A 511 -32.14 -8.82 4.84
CA PHE A 511 -32.68 -9.11 6.17
C PHE A 511 -34.00 -9.90 6.14
N GLU A 512 -34.88 -9.63 5.17
CA GLU A 512 -36.08 -10.45 4.96
C GLU A 512 -35.73 -11.90 4.57
N ASN A 513 -34.74 -12.10 3.70
CA ASN A 513 -34.30 -13.44 3.32
C ASN A 513 -33.71 -14.19 4.52
N TRP A 514 -32.94 -13.50 5.36
CA TRP A 514 -32.44 -14.03 6.63
C TRP A 514 -33.58 -14.42 7.59
N GLN A 515 -34.59 -13.56 7.75
CA GLN A 515 -35.76 -13.81 8.60
C GLN A 515 -36.54 -15.06 8.14
N LYS A 516 -36.71 -15.24 6.82
CA LYS A 516 -37.36 -16.40 6.21
C LYS A 516 -36.56 -17.68 6.45
N GLU A 517 -35.24 -17.65 6.25
CA GLU A 517 -34.35 -18.81 6.41
C GLU A 517 -34.18 -19.21 7.90
N MET A 518 -34.15 -18.23 8.81
CA MET A 518 -34.19 -18.43 10.26
C MET A 518 -35.56 -18.89 10.79
N LYS A 519 -36.63 -18.80 9.98
CA LYS A 519 -38.02 -19.16 10.34
C LYS A 519 -38.57 -18.37 11.54
N LEU A 520 -38.21 -17.09 11.64
CA LEU A 520 -38.63 -16.21 12.74
C LEU A 520 -39.91 -15.46 12.38
N GLU A 521 -41.09 -16.02 12.66
CA GLU A 521 -42.38 -15.36 12.35
C GLU A 521 -42.60 -14.07 13.13
N GLN A 522 -42.17 -14.02 14.40
CA GLN A 522 -42.18 -12.83 15.24
C GLN A 522 -40.91 -12.78 16.11
N PHE A 523 -40.40 -11.57 16.34
CA PHE A 523 -39.23 -11.30 17.16
C PHE A 523 -39.21 -9.83 17.59
N ASP A 524 -38.62 -9.59 18.75
CA ASP A 524 -38.18 -8.25 19.16
C ASP A 524 -36.86 -7.95 18.46
N LEU A 525 -36.66 -6.71 17.99
CA LEU A 525 -35.42 -6.32 17.30
C LEU A 525 -34.85 -5.13 18.07
N CYS A 526 -33.74 -5.34 18.76
CA CYS A 526 -32.94 -4.25 19.29
C CYS A 526 -31.86 -3.91 18.29
N GLY A 527 -32.23 -3.11 17.31
CA GLY A 527 -31.22 -2.40 16.54
C GLY A 527 -30.59 -1.30 17.39
N HIS A 528 -29.30 -1.10 17.17
CA HIS A 528 -28.89 0.23 16.76
C HIS A 528 -29.54 0.51 15.38
N SER A 529 -30.87 0.73 15.37
CA SER A 529 -31.77 1.02 14.22
C SER A 529 -32.62 -0.12 13.56
N MET A 530 -33.49 -0.88 14.27
CA MET A 530 -34.92 -1.12 13.90
C MET A 530 -35.69 -2.27 14.63
N GLY A 531 -36.99 -2.43 14.28
CA GLY A 531 -37.97 -3.55 14.42
C GLY A 531 -39.11 -3.32 15.43
N HIS A 532 -39.40 -4.22 16.37
CA HIS A 532 -40.11 -3.84 17.62
C HIS A 532 -39.16 -2.92 18.37
N LEU A 533 -39.50 -1.63 18.40
CA LEU A 533 -38.53 -0.70 17.85
C LEU A 533 -37.64 -0.12 18.94
N VAL A 534 -36.74 -0.95 19.47
CA VAL A 534 -35.65 -0.44 20.30
C VAL A 534 -34.65 0.26 19.39
N LEU A 535 -34.50 1.56 19.61
CA LEU A 535 -33.58 2.44 18.91
C LEU A 535 -32.48 2.85 19.89
N ALA A 536 -31.42 2.06 19.91
CA ALA A 536 -30.20 2.35 20.64
C ALA A 536 -29.40 3.45 19.91
N SER A 537 -29.46 4.70 20.40
CA SER A 537 -28.78 5.90 19.87
C SER A 537 -28.90 6.10 18.34
N PRO A 538 -30.12 6.25 17.80
CA PRO A 538 -30.33 6.35 16.36
C PRO A 538 -29.70 7.62 15.75
N ALA A 539 -28.85 7.43 14.75
CA ALA A 539 -28.36 8.50 13.89
C ALA A 539 -29.45 8.97 12.90
N GLY A 540 -29.33 10.19 12.37
CA GLY A 540 -30.23 10.66 11.30
C GLY A 540 -31.64 11.07 11.76
N MET A 541 -31.79 11.41 13.03
CA MET A 541 -33.08 11.83 13.60
C MET A 541 -33.60 13.16 13.04
N PRO A 542 -32.90 14.31 13.18
CA PRO A 542 -33.37 15.59 12.66
C PRO A 542 -33.18 15.74 11.15
N HIS A 543 -33.93 16.68 10.55
CA HIS A 543 -33.58 17.25 9.25
C HIS A 543 -32.17 17.88 9.29
N PRO A 544 -31.43 17.91 8.16
CA PRO A 544 -30.20 18.69 8.08
C PRO A 544 -30.44 20.17 8.43
N PRO A 545 -29.53 20.83 9.16
CA PRO A 545 -29.61 22.27 9.36
C PRO A 545 -29.53 23.00 8.01
N PRO A 546 -30.20 24.15 7.84
CA PRO A 546 -30.09 24.93 6.61
C PRO A 546 -28.64 25.32 6.37
N PRO A 547 -28.18 25.37 5.10
CA PRO A 547 -26.81 25.78 4.80
C PRO A 547 -26.56 27.21 5.33
N PRO A 548 -25.38 27.47 5.91
CA PRO A 548 -25.07 28.79 6.47
C PRO A 548 -25.12 29.85 5.37
N ASP A 549 -25.78 30.98 5.66
CA ASP A 549 -26.03 32.05 4.70
C ASP A 549 -24.70 32.52 4.05
N PRO A 550 -24.56 32.45 2.71
CA PRO A 550 -23.37 32.90 1.99
C PRO A 550 -22.96 34.36 2.26
N SER A 551 -23.86 35.20 2.78
CA SER A 551 -23.59 36.59 3.17
C SER A 551 -22.76 36.69 4.47
N THR A 552 -22.85 35.70 5.35
CA THR A 552 -22.22 35.70 6.68
C THR A 552 -20.72 35.37 6.62
N GLU A 553 -19.96 35.77 7.65
CA GLU A 553 -18.55 35.35 7.84
C GLU A 553 -18.44 33.82 7.83
N GLU A 554 -19.31 33.13 8.58
CA GLU A 554 -19.35 31.67 8.68
C GLU A 554 -19.62 31.02 7.32
N GLY A 555 -20.61 31.50 6.55
CA GLY A 555 -20.87 31.03 5.19
C GLY A 555 -19.69 31.26 4.23
N LYS A 556 -19.02 32.42 4.31
CA LYS A 556 -17.82 32.73 3.52
C LYS A 556 -16.64 31.82 3.87
N ILE A 557 -16.39 31.57 5.14
CA ILE A 557 -15.33 30.66 5.63
C ILE A 557 -15.65 29.21 5.23
N ALA A 558 -16.88 28.77 5.46
CA ALA A 558 -17.36 27.43 5.13
C ALA A 558 -17.35 27.12 3.63
N ASN A 559 -17.48 28.15 2.78
CA ASN A 559 -17.39 28.06 1.32
C ASN A 559 -15.93 28.16 0.82
N ARG A 560 -15.05 28.92 1.49
CA ARG A 560 -13.60 29.01 1.17
C ARG A 560 -12.77 27.80 1.62
N SER A 561 -13.26 26.98 2.54
CA SER A 561 -12.54 25.81 3.05
C SER A 561 -12.35 24.72 1.99
N TRP A 562 -11.18 24.71 1.35
CA TRP A 562 -10.77 23.69 0.37
C TRP A 562 -10.81 22.28 0.97
N LEU A 563 -10.42 22.14 2.24
CA LEU A 563 -10.42 20.86 2.97
C LEU A 563 -11.85 20.31 3.11
N ARG A 564 -12.82 21.17 3.46
CA ARG A 564 -14.23 20.79 3.55
C ARG A 564 -14.78 20.34 2.19
N ARG A 565 -14.48 21.09 1.12
CA ARG A 565 -14.86 20.71 -0.25
C ARG A 565 -14.25 19.37 -0.67
N MET A 566 -12.99 19.11 -0.32
CA MET A 566 -12.32 17.84 -0.61
C MET A 566 -12.96 16.67 0.15
N VAL A 567 -13.29 16.84 1.44
CA VAL A 567 -13.98 15.81 2.24
C VAL A 567 -15.39 15.53 1.71
N PHE A 568 -16.13 16.58 1.34
CA PHE A 568 -17.50 16.44 0.80
C PHE A 568 -17.48 15.74 -0.56
N SER A 569 -16.59 16.16 -1.46
CA SER A 569 -16.39 15.51 -2.75
C SER A 569 -15.93 14.06 -2.62
N ALA A 570 -15.06 13.74 -1.64
CA ALA A 570 -14.67 12.37 -1.37
C ALA A 570 -15.88 11.51 -0.92
N TRP A 571 -16.74 12.04 -0.02
CA TRP A 571 -17.96 11.36 0.42
C TRP A 571 -18.95 11.13 -0.73
N GLU A 572 -19.18 12.15 -1.57
CA GLU A 572 -20.01 12.07 -2.78
C GLU A 572 -19.49 11.04 -3.80
N ASN A 573 -18.17 10.81 -3.84
CA ASN A 573 -17.53 9.77 -4.67
C ASN A 573 -17.40 8.40 -3.95
N GLY A 574 -18.15 8.16 -2.86
CA GLY A 574 -18.19 6.86 -2.18
C GLY A 574 -16.99 6.57 -1.26
N VAL A 575 -16.18 7.58 -0.91
CA VAL A 575 -15.02 7.40 -0.01
C VAL A 575 -15.48 7.50 1.44
N THR A 576 -15.54 6.36 2.12
CA THR A 576 -15.91 6.23 3.54
C THR A 576 -14.68 6.37 4.46
N PRO A 577 -14.86 6.57 5.78
CA PRO A 577 -13.76 6.49 6.75
C PRO A 577 -13.02 5.14 6.74
N MET A 578 -13.71 4.04 6.41
CA MET A 578 -13.12 2.70 6.27
C MET A 578 -12.21 2.62 5.04
N SER A 579 -12.51 3.38 3.97
CA SER A 579 -11.60 3.54 2.84
C SER A 579 -10.26 4.16 3.23
N LEU A 580 -10.19 4.99 4.29
CA LEU A 580 -8.90 5.48 4.80
C LEU A 580 -8.10 4.35 5.46
N ALA A 581 -8.73 3.51 6.29
CA ALA A 581 -8.09 2.35 6.91
C ALA A 581 -7.54 1.36 5.86
N ARG A 582 -8.19 1.27 4.69
CA ARG A 582 -7.67 0.53 3.54
C ARG A 582 -6.55 1.26 2.79
N PHE A 583 -6.71 2.56 2.55
CA PHE A 583 -5.77 3.35 1.76
C PHE A 583 -4.38 3.47 2.40
N VAL A 584 -4.28 3.53 3.74
CA VAL A 584 -2.99 3.62 4.43
C VAL A 584 -2.19 2.30 4.46
N GLY A 585 -2.72 1.23 3.88
CA GLY A 585 -2.02 -0.03 3.69
C GLY A 585 -1.47 -0.61 5.00
N PRO A 586 -0.18 -1.01 5.08
CA PRO A 586 0.44 -1.61 6.28
C PRO A 586 0.25 -0.84 7.59
N TYR A 587 -0.06 0.46 7.55
CA TYR A 587 -0.29 1.27 8.76
C TYR A 587 -1.75 1.24 9.24
N GLY A 588 -2.67 0.62 8.48
CA GLY A 588 -4.08 0.49 8.79
C GLY A 588 -4.40 -0.13 10.16
N PRO A 589 -3.77 -1.26 10.56
CA PRO A 589 -3.99 -1.84 11.89
C PRO A 589 -3.64 -0.86 13.01
N LYS A 590 -2.49 -0.18 12.86
CA LYS A 590 -2.00 0.82 13.84
C LYS A 590 -2.88 2.07 13.88
N LEU A 591 -3.44 2.49 12.74
CA LEU A 591 -4.41 3.59 12.68
C LEU A 591 -5.68 3.23 13.46
N VAL A 592 -6.27 2.05 13.20
CA VAL A 592 -7.50 1.60 13.88
C VAL A 592 -7.26 1.38 15.37
N HIS A 593 -6.15 0.74 15.75
CA HIS A 593 -5.74 0.57 17.15
C HIS A 593 -5.64 1.91 17.90
N ASN A 594 -4.97 2.89 17.30
CA ASN A 594 -4.90 4.25 17.86
C ASN A 594 -6.29 4.92 17.97
N VAL A 595 -7.19 4.71 17.00
CA VAL A 595 -8.56 5.25 17.04
C VAL A 595 -9.37 4.62 18.16
N VAL A 596 -9.32 3.29 18.32
CA VAL A 596 -10.04 2.55 19.38
C VAL A 596 -9.55 2.96 20.77
N HIS A 597 -8.23 2.91 21.00
CA HIS A 597 -7.64 3.34 22.29
C HIS A 597 -7.89 4.82 22.59
N ARG A 598 -7.77 5.71 21.60
CA ARG A 598 -8.07 7.14 21.80
C ARG A 598 -9.55 7.36 22.11
N ARG A 599 -10.46 6.64 21.46
CA ARG A 599 -11.90 6.72 21.77
C ARG A 599 -12.19 6.23 23.18
N ALA A 600 -11.59 5.10 23.60
CA ALA A 600 -11.72 4.59 24.96
C ALA A 600 -11.23 5.60 26.01
N SER A 601 -10.17 6.37 25.73
CA SER A 601 -9.65 7.39 26.65
C SER A 601 -10.61 8.56 26.94
N PHE A 602 -11.65 8.77 26.12
CA PHE A 602 -12.70 9.76 26.35
C PHE A 602 -13.94 9.21 27.09
N MET A 603 -13.97 7.92 27.42
CA MET A 603 -15.09 7.29 28.13
C MET A 603 -14.94 7.44 29.67
N SER A 604 -16.06 7.26 30.38
CA SER A 604 -16.14 7.25 31.84
C SER A 604 -15.21 6.17 32.44
N GLU A 605 -14.65 6.40 33.64
CA GLU A 605 -13.64 5.47 34.20
C GLU A 605 -14.20 4.08 34.53
N GLY A 606 -15.48 4.01 34.92
CA GLY A 606 -16.22 2.76 35.12
C GLY A 606 -16.77 2.11 33.84
N SER A 607 -16.36 2.60 32.66
CA SER A 607 -16.75 2.02 31.38
C SER A 607 -16.12 0.64 31.18
N ALA A 608 -16.85 -0.33 30.62
CA ALA A 608 -16.31 -1.66 30.31
C ALA A 608 -15.15 -1.62 29.27
N MET A 609 -15.04 -0.51 28.54
CA MET A 609 -13.92 -0.18 27.63
C MET A 609 -12.68 0.39 28.35
N ARG A 610 -12.77 0.72 29.64
CA ARG A 610 -11.68 1.26 30.46
C ARG A 610 -11.32 0.40 31.68
N ASP A 611 -12.28 -0.37 32.21
CA ASP A 611 -12.05 -1.27 33.37
C ASP A 611 -11.38 -2.61 33.00
N GLY A 612 -11.19 -2.90 31.70
CA GLY A 612 -10.51 -4.08 31.20
C GLY A 612 -11.42 -5.28 30.91
N ARG A 613 -12.75 -5.16 31.07
CA ARG A 613 -13.70 -6.18 30.61
C ARG A 613 -13.70 -6.35 29.10
N VAL A 614 -13.55 -5.26 28.34
CA VAL A 614 -13.32 -5.29 26.89
C VAL A 614 -11.83 -5.17 26.59
N ASP A 615 -11.29 -6.15 25.87
CA ASP A 615 -9.91 -6.09 25.37
C ASP A 615 -9.81 -5.17 24.15
N LEU A 616 -9.25 -3.98 24.36
CA LEU A 616 -9.15 -2.97 23.31
C LEU A 616 -8.25 -3.38 22.13
N THR A 617 -7.30 -4.31 22.33
CA THR A 617 -6.44 -4.78 21.25
C THR A 617 -7.15 -5.81 20.39
N GLU A 618 -7.87 -6.76 21.01
CA GLU A 618 -8.73 -7.71 20.30
C GLU A 618 -9.84 -6.99 19.53
N LEU A 619 -10.50 -6.02 20.17
CA LEU A 619 -11.53 -5.20 19.54
C LEU A 619 -10.96 -4.36 18.38
N ALA A 620 -9.75 -3.81 18.51
CA ALA A 620 -9.10 -3.08 17.43
C ALA A 620 -8.72 -3.98 16.23
N GLU A 621 -8.28 -5.21 16.47
CA GLU A 621 -7.98 -6.18 15.41
C GLU A 621 -9.26 -6.60 14.67
N TYR A 622 -10.35 -6.88 15.40
CA TYR A 622 -11.68 -7.14 14.84
C TYR A 622 -12.18 -5.96 13.99
N ILE A 623 -12.18 -4.74 14.54
CA ILE A 623 -12.62 -3.52 13.83
C ILE A 623 -11.76 -3.30 12.57
N TYR A 624 -10.44 -3.46 12.67
CA TYR A 624 -9.54 -3.31 11.53
C TYR A 624 -9.89 -4.30 10.42
N HIS A 625 -10.06 -5.58 10.73
CA HIS A 625 -10.37 -6.57 9.71
C HIS A 625 -11.76 -6.36 9.09
N ASN A 626 -12.76 -5.96 9.89
CA ASN A 626 -14.08 -5.60 9.39
C ASN A 626 -14.02 -4.43 8.40
N TRP A 627 -13.28 -3.37 8.74
CA TRP A 627 -13.13 -2.16 7.93
C TRP A 627 -12.27 -2.39 6.69
N ALA A 628 -11.22 -3.20 6.80
CA ALA A 628 -10.25 -3.37 5.72
C ALA A 628 -10.63 -4.46 4.70
N LEU A 629 -11.64 -5.29 4.98
CA LEU A 629 -12.29 -6.16 3.98
C LEU A 629 -12.92 -5.37 2.82
N LYS A 630 -13.27 -6.10 1.75
CA LYS A 630 -13.87 -5.55 0.52
C LYS A 630 -15.05 -4.59 0.82
N PRO A 631 -15.07 -3.38 0.25
CA PRO A 631 -16.20 -2.46 0.41
C PRO A 631 -17.44 -2.99 -0.33
N SER A 632 -18.57 -3.05 0.38
CA SER A 632 -19.86 -3.47 -0.16
C SER A 632 -21.00 -2.68 0.49
N GLY A 633 -21.55 -3.13 1.62
CA GLY A 633 -22.67 -2.48 2.32
C GLY A 633 -22.35 -1.06 2.77
N GLU A 634 -21.10 -0.76 3.09
CA GLU A 634 -20.65 0.60 3.38
C GLU A 634 -20.89 1.63 2.26
N ARG A 635 -21.01 1.20 0.99
CA ARG A 635 -21.35 2.10 -0.12
C ARG A 635 -22.81 2.54 -0.09
N ALA A 636 -23.70 1.78 0.56
CA ALA A 636 -25.09 2.20 0.76
C ALA A 636 -25.16 3.46 1.62
N MET A 637 -24.20 3.67 2.53
CA MET A 637 -24.19 4.83 3.41
C MET A 637 -24.17 6.16 2.67
N THR A 638 -23.40 6.28 1.59
CA THR A 638 -23.29 7.54 0.84
C THR A 638 -24.56 7.86 0.04
N THR A 639 -25.53 6.94 -0.01
CA THR A 639 -26.90 7.17 -0.52
C THR A 639 -27.94 7.39 0.58
N HIS A 640 -27.62 7.06 1.84
CA HIS A 640 -28.50 7.25 3.01
C HIS A 640 -28.16 8.50 3.82
N LEU A 641 -26.88 8.91 3.80
CA LEU A 641 -26.31 10.01 4.57
C LEU A 641 -25.63 11.01 3.63
N ALA A 642 -26.08 12.25 3.68
CA ALA A 642 -25.40 13.40 3.07
C ALA A 642 -24.11 13.75 3.86
N PRO A 643 -23.16 14.49 3.25
CA PRO A 643 -21.94 14.93 3.92
C PRO A 643 -22.22 15.62 5.25
N GLY A 644 -21.54 15.18 6.32
CA GLY A 644 -21.85 15.56 7.71
C GLY A 644 -22.71 14.56 8.48
N ALA A 645 -23.00 13.39 7.89
CA ALA A 645 -23.85 12.34 8.48
C ALA A 645 -25.32 12.75 8.72
N HIS A 646 -25.82 13.70 7.91
CA HIS A 646 -27.24 14.05 7.90
C HIS A 646 -28.04 13.03 7.08
N ALA A 647 -29.17 12.55 7.59
CA ALA A 647 -30.01 11.62 6.86
C ALA A 647 -30.66 12.27 5.63
N ILE A 648 -30.63 11.55 4.51
CA ILE A 648 -31.36 11.92 3.29
C ILE A 648 -32.87 11.71 3.46
N ARG A 649 -33.27 10.74 4.31
CA ARG A 649 -34.64 10.56 4.81
C ARG A 649 -34.63 10.50 6.35
N PRO A 650 -34.87 11.63 7.04
CA PRO A 650 -34.82 11.70 8.50
C PRO A 650 -35.82 10.78 9.21
N LEU A 651 -35.42 10.21 10.34
CA LEU A 651 -36.28 9.28 11.10
C LEU A 651 -37.55 9.95 11.65
N VAL A 652 -37.55 11.26 11.90
CA VAL A 652 -38.76 12.01 12.29
C VAL A 652 -39.89 11.95 11.25
N ASP A 653 -39.57 11.71 9.97
CA ASP A 653 -40.53 11.59 8.85
C ASP A 653 -40.96 10.14 8.58
N GLN A 654 -40.14 9.17 9.02
CA GLN A 654 -40.39 7.74 8.84
C GLN A 654 -41.18 7.16 10.01
N LEU A 655 -40.79 7.51 11.24
CA LEU A 655 -41.39 7.03 12.47
C LEU A 655 -42.66 7.81 12.81
N LEU A 656 -43.71 7.62 12.01
CA LEU A 656 -45.02 8.24 12.18
C LEU A 656 -46.02 7.26 12.84
N PRO A 657 -46.89 7.69 13.78
CA PRO A 657 -47.90 6.83 14.41
C PRO A 657 -48.84 6.11 13.42
N GLU A 658 -49.06 6.74 12.27
CA GLU A 658 -49.88 6.23 11.17
C GLU A 658 -49.20 5.05 10.45
N LYS A 659 -47.86 5.05 10.37
CA LYS A 659 -47.05 4.04 9.68
C LYS A 659 -46.58 2.91 10.60
N VAL A 660 -46.09 3.24 11.80
CA VAL A 660 -45.39 2.28 12.68
C VAL A 660 -46.34 1.72 13.75
N LYS A 661 -46.65 0.41 13.63
CA LYS A 661 -47.73 -0.24 14.41
C LYS A 661 -47.28 -1.02 15.65
N MET A 662 -46.01 -1.37 15.75
CA MET A 662 -45.37 -1.91 16.95
C MET A 662 -45.05 -0.82 18.00
N PRO A 663 -44.78 -1.19 19.26
CA PRO A 663 -44.20 -0.30 20.27
C PRO A 663 -42.83 0.27 19.87
N LEU A 664 -42.49 1.43 20.45
CA LEU A 664 -41.17 2.06 20.32
C LEU A 664 -40.43 2.13 21.66
N THR A 665 -39.11 1.99 21.64
CA THR A 665 -38.26 2.29 22.81
C THR A 665 -37.00 2.99 22.35
N PHE A 666 -36.75 4.22 22.80
CA PHE A 666 -35.49 4.89 22.55
C PHE A 666 -34.54 4.66 23.72
N ILE A 667 -33.29 4.29 23.46
CA ILE A 667 -32.26 4.16 24.49
C ILE A 667 -31.05 5.01 24.07
N TYR A 668 -30.71 6.01 24.86
CA TYR A 668 -29.56 6.89 24.62
C TYR A 668 -28.50 6.75 25.72
N GLY A 669 -27.27 7.15 25.44
CA GLY A 669 -26.30 7.42 26.50
C GLY A 669 -26.71 8.63 27.34
N GLU A 670 -26.24 8.69 28.60
CA GLU A 670 -26.27 9.92 29.39
C GLU A 670 -25.42 11.01 28.73
N TYR A 671 -24.21 10.68 28.26
CA TYR A 671 -23.26 11.59 27.62
C TYR A 671 -23.22 11.41 26.10
N ASP A 672 -24.36 11.04 25.52
CA ASP A 672 -24.49 10.87 24.08
C ASP A 672 -24.35 12.21 23.34
N TRP A 673 -23.65 12.17 22.20
CA TRP A 673 -23.54 13.30 21.27
C TRP A 673 -24.72 13.33 20.28
N MET A 674 -25.48 12.23 20.19
CA MET A 674 -26.78 12.20 19.54
C MET A 674 -27.84 12.83 20.45
N ASP A 675 -28.56 13.82 19.93
CA ASP A 675 -29.52 14.59 20.73
C ASP A 675 -30.83 13.82 20.95
N TYR A 676 -30.95 13.23 22.15
CA TYR A 676 -32.10 12.44 22.61
C TYR A 676 -33.44 13.18 22.52
N ARG A 677 -33.46 14.52 22.50
CA ARG A 677 -34.68 15.33 22.45
C ARG A 677 -35.49 15.10 21.17
N HIS A 678 -34.84 14.68 20.09
CA HIS A 678 -35.54 14.27 18.86
C HIS A 678 -36.28 12.93 19.05
N GLY A 679 -35.70 11.98 19.80
CA GLY A 679 -36.38 10.74 20.18
C GLY A 679 -37.57 11.02 21.11
N GLN A 680 -37.36 11.91 22.09
CA GLN A 680 -38.40 12.37 23.01
C GLN A 680 -39.62 12.95 22.29
N GLY A 681 -39.42 13.83 21.30
CA GLY A 681 -40.53 14.37 20.49
C GLY A 681 -41.27 13.33 19.64
N ILE A 682 -40.61 12.22 19.23
CA ILE A 682 -41.30 11.09 18.59
C ILE A 682 -42.10 10.30 19.61
N VAL A 683 -41.56 10.06 20.81
CA VAL A 683 -42.26 9.39 21.92
C VAL A 683 -43.53 10.15 22.29
N GLU A 684 -43.45 11.47 22.48
CA GLU A 684 -44.60 12.35 22.76
C GLU A 684 -45.66 12.23 21.66
N ARG A 685 -45.27 12.36 20.39
CA ARG A 685 -46.16 12.20 19.23
C ARG A 685 -46.83 10.82 19.14
N PHE A 686 -46.20 9.76 19.66
CA PHE A 686 -46.81 8.42 19.74
C PHE A 686 -47.78 8.31 20.91
N GLN A 687 -47.40 8.83 22.09
CA GLN A 687 -48.24 8.83 23.28
C GLN A 687 -49.52 9.66 23.08
N GLU A 688 -49.44 10.82 22.39
CA GLU A 688 -50.60 11.62 21.95
C GLU A 688 -51.62 10.84 21.10
N LYS A 689 -51.17 9.78 20.41
CA LYS A 689 -52.00 8.89 19.58
C LYS A 689 -52.36 7.58 20.30
N ASN A 690 -52.17 7.50 21.62
CA ASN A 690 -52.32 6.28 22.44
C ASN A 690 -51.51 5.09 21.89
N ARG A 691 -50.26 5.34 21.46
CA ARG A 691 -49.33 4.33 20.96
C ARG A 691 -48.23 4.13 22.00
N ALA A 692 -47.84 2.88 22.25
CA ALA A 692 -46.75 2.56 23.16
C ALA A 692 -45.41 3.10 22.64
N ALA A 693 -44.82 4.05 23.37
CA ALA A 693 -43.50 4.59 23.10
C ALA A 693 -42.85 5.04 24.42
N GLU A 694 -41.58 4.71 24.61
CA GLU A 694 -40.80 5.07 25.82
C GLU A 694 -39.39 5.57 25.45
N LEU A 695 -38.73 6.30 26.35
CA LEU A 695 -37.34 6.73 26.23
C LEU A 695 -36.57 6.49 27.53
N TYR A 696 -35.37 5.94 27.40
CA TYR A 696 -34.44 5.65 28.49
C TYR A 696 -33.07 6.28 28.22
N ARG A 697 -32.33 6.55 29.30
CA ARG A 697 -30.94 6.99 29.25
C ARG A 697 -30.08 6.09 30.12
N VAL A 698 -29.00 5.53 29.55
CA VAL A 698 -28.08 4.64 30.24
C VAL A 698 -27.08 5.47 31.05
N PRO A 699 -27.02 5.33 32.39
CA PRO A 699 -26.08 6.08 33.23
C PRO A 699 -24.64 5.84 32.82
N ASN A 700 -23.81 6.89 32.86
CA ASN A 700 -22.39 6.86 32.49
C ASN A 700 -22.04 6.40 31.06
N GLY A 701 -23.03 6.15 30.19
CA GLY A 701 -22.82 5.72 28.81
C GLY A 701 -22.80 6.90 27.82
N GLY A 702 -21.92 6.85 26.84
CA GLY A 702 -22.00 7.64 25.61
C GLY A 702 -22.76 6.91 24.49
N HIS A 703 -22.43 7.24 23.24
CA HIS A 703 -23.06 6.69 22.02
C HIS A 703 -22.85 5.17 21.83
N GLN A 704 -21.91 4.55 22.54
CA GLN A 704 -21.74 3.10 22.54
C GLN A 704 -22.10 2.55 23.92
N MET A 705 -23.23 2.98 24.50
CA MET A 705 -23.64 2.60 25.85
C MET A 705 -23.68 1.08 26.10
N PHE A 706 -23.92 0.26 25.06
CA PHE A 706 -23.85 -1.21 25.10
C PHE A 706 -22.42 -1.79 25.21
N LEU A 707 -21.39 -0.99 24.98
CA LEU A 707 -19.98 -1.29 25.29
C LEU A 707 -19.46 -0.48 26.48
N GLU A 708 -20.06 0.68 26.76
CA GLU A 708 -19.61 1.57 27.84
C GLU A 708 -20.21 1.14 29.20
N ASN A 709 -21.53 0.98 29.29
CA ASN A 709 -22.22 0.42 30.45
C ASN A 709 -23.17 -0.71 30.01
N PRO A 710 -22.62 -1.89 29.63
CA PRO A 710 -23.41 -3.03 29.15
C PRO A 710 -24.40 -3.54 30.18
N ASP A 711 -24.12 -3.36 31.47
CA ASP A 711 -24.95 -3.87 32.56
C ASP A 711 -26.28 -3.12 32.68
N ASP A 712 -26.26 -1.79 32.70
CA ASP A 712 -27.48 -0.97 32.69
C ASP A 712 -28.15 -0.99 31.32
N PHE A 713 -27.40 -1.00 30.22
CA PHE A 713 -27.98 -1.12 28.89
C PHE A 713 -28.80 -2.41 28.76
N SER A 714 -28.23 -3.55 29.11
CA SER A 714 -28.91 -4.85 29.06
C SER A 714 -30.08 -4.92 30.05
N ARG A 715 -29.95 -4.32 31.24
CA ARG A 715 -31.04 -4.25 32.23
C ARG A 715 -32.23 -3.46 31.70
N ILE A 716 -31.98 -2.24 31.19
CA ILE A 716 -33.01 -1.38 30.60
C ILE A 716 -33.67 -2.06 29.40
N LEU A 717 -32.89 -2.74 28.55
CA LEU A 717 -33.41 -3.48 27.42
C LEU A 717 -34.37 -4.60 27.86
N ILE A 718 -33.99 -5.41 28.84
CA ILE A 718 -34.87 -6.47 29.42
C ILE A 718 -36.14 -5.83 30.00
N GLU A 719 -36.00 -4.82 30.85
CA GLU A 719 -37.14 -4.10 31.47
C GLU A 719 -38.09 -3.45 30.46
N SER A 720 -37.61 -3.05 29.27
CA SER A 720 -38.46 -2.51 28.19
C SER A 720 -39.18 -3.55 27.35
N LEU A 721 -38.69 -4.80 27.33
CA LEU A 721 -39.23 -5.91 26.50
C LEU A 721 -40.10 -6.88 27.30
N ASP A 722 -40.03 -6.85 28.64
CA ASP A 722 -40.88 -7.63 29.54
C ASP A 722 -42.23 -6.93 29.86
N LYS A 723 -42.50 -5.76 29.26
CA LYS A 723 -43.76 -5.00 29.30
C LYS A 723 -44.71 -5.38 28.16
#